data_AF-A0A662G2G4-F1
#
_entry.id   AF-A0A662G2G4-F1
#
_cell.length_a   1.000
_cell.length_b   1.000
_cell.length_c   1.000
_cell.angle_alpha   90.00
_cell.angle_beta   90.00
_cell.angle_gamma   90.00
#
_symmetry.space_group_name_H-M   'P 1'
#
loop_
_entity.id
_entity.type
_entity.pdbx_description
1 polymer ?
#
loop_
_entity_poly.entity_id
_entity_poly.type
_entity_poly.pdbx_seq_one_letter_code
_entity_poly.pdbx_strand_id
1 'polypeptide(L)'
;MLRRKETAPYLPMRLTPGGKSYVQELSITNIGVGSHVAAWIETDSHRDRICWRVIRPDGLGRIVTVAPVQGAPASPQVFGSNLEWLELDRAKGALLYAELDIDGESMGIASPVKPLHGINCGDFSCALDSSGTLWLLVETWFREYVTLRLLAYTENGWEDYGPLMGERGFRVRPRLVAGNNGLMAAWDEFTHGAYRVVTADLSGEKPVFRWLPAPNDCWETLSAIVCASDGTWYAARCREKLVKLKGGIASHHSELVVSALTAGTDEWRDIASVDIDHSLNPFVPYVGKRRFPNLLGDGNGAWLLWEEKENRQWKPPFLGRLCALPIKKNGGQGLPMIVLKGLSNFTIEKNGLPDDLLVATKTQSRRYEQRIPYYLYRVNLYNLTEKRPKILDSNKDAPNFTVRPISPHRPVLKPENLRLFFGDPHLHSRFSQEVEGEQDELYHFARYISHLDFVAFTENDFLWHAEPLSKAAWQLNCRNAEFFNRPGEFTALLGWEYTKHAGPDPNDTLDSHRSVLFPGNKGEIHSCIKVPTPKALAKRFRGRRVLLNYHHEDPGFDLTDNSLERNIEICSGWCNFMMLPEFANKVHELLLKGFRLGFYGASDNHERNPGLGGGLTGVWATENTREAIFDAFWNRRIFATTGLRPDLRFRVSGAFMGGEAITETSPLVQVDVRCDVPIRKVEIVRDGSLIRSEQLNTRDLSLTWQDDSCPPGEHFYYVHILFEGEEVNPHGNIASAYGVHAWSSPVWVIRKRPSR
;
A
#
# COMPACT_ATOMS: atom_id res chain seq x y z
N MET A 1 5.57 -30.71 46.12
CA MET A 1 5.67 -29.25 46.34
C MET A 1 7.10 -28.79 46.08
N LEU A 2 7.39 -28.35 44.86
CA LEU A 2 8.56 -27.55 44.51
C LEU A 2 7.98 -26.25 43.97
N ARG A 3 8.04 -25.17 44.77
CA ARG A 3 7.62 -23.84 44.35
C ARG A 3 8.47 -23.44 43.15
N ARG A 4 7.89 -23.46 41.95
CA ARG A 4 8.45 -22.78 40.78
C ARG A 4 8.56 -21.30 41.16
N LYS A 5 9.81 -20.82 41.29
CA LYS A 5 10.12 -19.40 41.42
C LYS A 5 9.43 -18.66 40.28
N GLU A 6 8.79 -17.53 40.60
CA GLU A 6 8.34 -16.52 39.65
C GLU A 6 9.47 -16.26 38.66
N THR A 7 9.27 -16.65 37.40
CA THR A 7 10.27 -16.47 36.35
C THR A 7 10.20 -15.01 35.90
N ALA A 8 11.30 -14.29 36.07
CA ALA A 8 11.54 -13.11 35.25
C ALA A 8 11.42 -13.53 33.77
N PRO A 9 10.88 -12.67 32.88
CA PRO A 9 10.83 -13.01 31.45
C PRO A 9 12.25 -13.32 30.99
N TYR A 10 12.44 -14.49 30.36
CA TYR A 10 13.71 -14.83 29.72
C TYR A 10 14.12 -13.66 28.82
N LEU A 11 15.35 -13.15 29.00
CA LEU A 11 15.92 -12.14 28.11
C LEU A 11 15.79 -12.64 26.66
N PRO A 12 15.30 -11.80 25.73
CA PRO A 12 15.08 -12.25 24.37
C PRO A 12 16.38 -12.69 23.71
N MET A 13 16.32 -13.73 22.90
CA MET A 13 17.48 -14.21 22.16
C MET A 13 17.61 -13.45 20.84
N ARG A 14 18.81 -12.95 20.51
CA ARG A 14 19.04 -12.31 19.21
C ARG A 14 18.93 -13.35 18.08
N LEU A 15 17.91 -13.22 17.23
CA LEU A 15 17.57 -14.15 16.17
C LEU A 15 18.45 -13.99 14.92
N THR A 16 18.71 -12.76 14.50
CA THR A 16 19.46 -12.48 13.28
C THR A 16 20.70 -11.64 13.56
N PRO A 17 21.67 -11.57 12.64
CA PRO A 17 22.82 -10.67 12.77
C PRO A 17 22.38 -9.20 12.88
N GLY A 18 23.16 -8.38 13.58
CA GLY A 18 22.95 -6.94 13.65
C GLY A 18 24.01 -6.13 12.89
N GLY A 19 23.66 -4.92 12.47
CA GLY A 19 24.63 -3.84 12.19
C GLY A 19 25.28 -3.79 10.80
N LYS A 20 25.09 -4.79 9.92
CA LYS A 20 25.68 -4.78 8.55
C LYS A 20 24.66 -4.84 7.42
N SER A 21 23.56 -5.54 7.61
CA SER A 21 22.52 -5.77 6.59
C SER A 21 21.14 -5.32 7.10
N TYR A 22 20.24 -4.99 6.19
CA TYR A 22 18.80 -4.99 6.47
C TYR A 22 18.32 -6.44 6.55
N VAL A 23 17.34 -6.71 7.41
CA VAL A 23 16.86 -8.08 7.68
C VAL A 23 15.35 -8.11 7.52
N GLN A 24 14.85 -8.71 6.44
CA GLN A 24 13.45 -8.59 6.03
C GLN A 24 12.78 -9.95 5.88
N GLU A 25 11.44 -9.95 5.87
CA GLU A 25 10.60 -11.12 5.53
C GLU A 25 10.94 -12.39 6.33
N LEU A 26 11.07 -12.24 7.65
CA LEU A 26 11.28 -13.37 8.56
C LEU A 26 10.06 -14.31 8.56
N SER A 27 10.33 -15.61 8.51
CA SER A 27 9.41 -16.67 8.88
C SER A 27 10.01 -17.56 9.96
N ILE A 28 9.15 -18.14 10.79
CA ILE A 28 9.53 -19.14 11.81
C ILE A 28 8.53 -20.28 11.68
N THR A 29 9.01 -21.51 11.59
CA THR A 29 8.17 -22.70 11.50
C THR A 29 8.55 -23.71 12.57
N ASN A 30 7.56 -24.27 13.25
CA ASN A 30 7.71 -25.48 14.05
C ASN A 30 7.91 -26.69 13.13
N ILE A 31 9.02 -27.40 13.29
CA ILE A 31 9.32 -28.62 12.51
C ILE A 31 9.24 -29.91 13.35
N GLY A 32 8.78 -29.82 14.61
CA GLY A 32 8.58 -30.95 15.52
C GLY A 32 9.60 -31.06 16.66
N VAL A 33 9.21 -31.75 17.74
CA VAL A 33 10.04 -32.07 18.94
C VAL A 33 10.78 -30.86 19.53
N GLY A 34 10.17 -29.69 19.53
CA GLY A 34 10.77 -28.44 20.05
C GLY A 34 11.91 -27.87 19.20
N SER A 35 12.06 -28.36 17.96
CA SER A 35 12.96 -27.79 16.96
C SER A 35 12.17 -26.85 16.06
N HIS A 36 12.76 -25.69 15.76
CA HIS A 36 12.16 -24.70 14.87
C HIS A 36 13.20 -24.24 13.86
N VAL A 37 12.73 -23.75 12.72
CA VAL A 37 13.61 -23.13 11.71
C VAL A 37 13.13 -21.71 11.48
N ALA A 38 14.08 -20.78 11.44
CA ALA A 38 13.84 -19.41 11.01
C ALA A 38 14.51 -19.17 9.67
N ALA A 39 13.82 -18.50 8.74
CA ALA A 39 14.35 -18.08 7.46
C ALA A 39 14.03 -16.60 7.21
N TRP A 40 14.95 -15.85 6.59
CA TRP A 40 14.81 -14.41 6.34
C TRP A 40 15.65 -13.96 5.15
N ILE A 41 15.45 -12.72 4.72
CA ILE A 41 16.27 -12.08 3.69
C ILE A 41 17.24 -11.09 4.34
N GLU A 42 18.52 -11.18 3.98
CA GLU A 42 19.52 -10.15 4.28
C GLU A 42 19.86 -9.34 3.05
N THR A 43 19.79 -8.02 3.18
CA THR A 43 20.14 -7.08 2.12
C THR A 43 21.31 -6.21 2.57
N ASP A 44 22.46 -6.37 1.91
CA ASP A 44 23.62 -5.50 2.06
C ASP A 44 23.73 -4.52 0.87
N SER A 45 24.74 -3.65 0.85
CA SER A 45 24.89 -2.62 -0.21
C SER A 45 25.01 -3.20 -1.63
N HIS A 46 25.27 -4.50 -1.78
CA HIS A 46 25.60 -5.15 -3.03
C HIS A 46 24.66 -6.30 -3.41
N ARG A 47 24.08 -7.04 -2.46
CA ARG A 47 23.35 -8.29 -2.74
C ARG A 47 22.24 -8.57 -1.72
N ASP A 48 21.21 -9.25 -2.20
CA ASP A 48 20.19 -9.86 -1.36
C ASP A 48 20.60 -11.33 -1.16
N ARG A 49 20.30 -11.90 0.00
CA ARG A 49 20.60 -13.30 0.34
C ARG A 49 19.47 -13.86 1.16
N ILE A 50 19.18 -15.14 0.99
CA ILE A 50 18.27 -15.84 1.91
C ILE A 50 19.13 -16.50 2.98
N CYS A 51 18.78 -16.31 4.23
CA CYS A 51 19.46 -16.90 5.38
C CYS A 51 18.47 -17.75 6.15
N TRP A 52 18.95 -18.83 6.74
CA TRP A 52 18.17 -19.63 7.67
C TRP A 52 19.03 -20.21 8.78
N ARG A 53 18.40 -20.63 9.87
CA ARG A 53 19.03 -21.39 10.94
C ARG A 53 18.03 -22.15 11.79
N VAL A 54 18.52 -23.15 12.50
CA VAL A 54 17.75 -23.92 13.48
C VAL A 54 17.71 -23.18 14.82
N ILE A 55 16.57 -23.23 15.49
CA ILE A 55 16.35 -22.82 16.87
C ILE A 55 16.09 -24.09 17.67
N ARG A 56 16.96 -24.36 18.63
CA ARG A 56 16.89 -25.53 19.52
C ARG A 56 16.64 -25.08 20.97
N PRO A 57 16.17 -25.98 21.86
CA PRO A 57 15.97 -25.64 23.27
C PRO A 57 17.26 -25.17 23.98
N ASP A 58 18.43 -25.64 23.55
CA ASP A 58 19.75 -25.35 24.12
C ASP A 58 20.45 -24.15 23.45
N GLY A 59 19.91 -23.62 22.35
CA GLY A 59 20.48 -22.46 21.68
C GLY A 59 20.15 -22.34 20.20
N LEU A 60 20.98 -21.57 19.50
CA LEU A 60 20.78 -21.19 18.10
C LEU A 60 21.84 -21.85 17.24
N GLY A 61 21.43 -22.53 16.17
CA GLY A 61 22.33 -23.11 15.19
C GLY A 61 23.07 -22.06 14.36
N ARG A 62 23.98 -22.51 13.49
CA ARG A 62 24.69 -21.61 12.58
C ARG A 62 23.75 -20.97 11.57
N ILE A 63 24.13 -19.80 11.10
CA ILE A 63 23.44 -19.15 9.98
C ILE A 63 23.96 -19.75 8.69
N VAL A 64 23.05 -20.31 7.91
CA VAL A 64 23.29 -20.83 6.57
C VAL A 64 22.74 -19.84 5.56
N THR A 65 23.45 -19.62 4.47
CA THR A 65 23.08 -18.63 3.45
C THR A 65 22.91 -19.29 2.10
N VAL A 66 21.76 -19.04 1.47
CA VAL A 66 21.50 -19.35 0.06
C VAL A 66 22.16 -18.28 -0.79
N ALA A 67 23.19 -18.65 -1.55
CA ALA A 67 23.82 -17.76 -2.52
C ALA A 67 24.46 -18.55 -3.68
N PRO A 68 24.41 -18.05 -4.92
CA PRO A 68 23.76 -16.80 -5.33
C PRO A 68 22.23 -16.92 -5.50
N VAL A 69 21.47 -15.89 -5.14
CA VAL A 69 20.10 -15.68 -5.62
C VAL A 69 20.15 -15.01 -6.99
N GLN A 70 19.24 -15.35 -7.91
CA GLN A 70 19.28 -14.87 -9.30
C GLN A 70 18.43 -13.61 -9.50
N GLY A 71 17.27 -13.55 -8.85
CA GLY A 71 16.37 -12.38 -8.82
C GLY A 71 16.36 -11.65 -7.48
N ALA A 72 15.25 -10.95 -7.22
CA ALA A 72 14.93 -10.40 -5.91
C ALA A 72 14.16 -11.45 -5.10
N PRO A 73 14.76 -12.05 -4.05
CA PRO A 73 14.09 -13.06 -3.24
C PRO A 73 12.95 -12.42 -2.43
N ALA A 74 11.91 -13.20 -2.16
CA ALA A 74 10.75 -12.82 -1.36
C ALA A 74 10.15 -14.04 -0.66
N SER A 75 9.58 -13.80 0.51
CA SER A 75 8.73 -14.71 1.27
C SER A 75 9.35 -16.09 1.50
N PRO A 76 10.56 -16.18 2.09
CA PRO A 76 11.16 -17.46 2.44
C PRO A 76 10.30 -18.17 3.49
N GLN A 77 9.97 -19.44 3.27
CA GLN A 77 9.19 -20.27 4.17
C GLN A 77 9.84 -21.64 4.32
N VAL A 78 9.67 -22.27 5.49
CA VAL A 78 10.19 -23.61 5.74
C VAL A 78 9.05 -24.53 6.11
N PHE A 79 8.99 -25.71 5.49
CA PHE A 79 8.03 -26.76 5.78
C PHE A 79 8.69 -28.14 5.72
N GLY A 80 8.61 -28.88 6.83
CA GLY A 80 9.36 -30.12 6.99
C GLY A 80 10.86 -29.85 6.85
N SER A 81 11.50 -30.54 5.91
CA SER A 81 12.91 -30.37 5.55
C SER A 81 13.11 -29.53 4.28
N ASN A 82 12.17 -28.68 3.88
CA ASN A 82 12.32 -27.84 2.68
C ASN A 82 12.26 -26.35 3.02
N LEU A 83 13.08 -25.56 2.33
CA LEU A 83 13.02 -24.09 2.28
C LEU A 83 12.51 -23.68 0.90
N GLU A 84 11.38 -23.00 0.85
CA GLU A 84 10.79 -22.44 -0.37
C GLU A 84 10.83 -20.92 -0.37
N TRP A 85 10.98 -20.31 -1.55
CA TRP A 85 10.92 -18.86 -1.72
C TRP A 85 10.53 -18.46 -3.14
N LEU A 86 10.04 -17.24 -3.27
CA LEU A 86 9.80 -16.60 -4.56
C LEU A 86 11.04 -15.80 -4.99
N GLU A 87 11.45 -15.89 -6.25
CA GLU A 87 12.38 -14.93 -6.85
C GLU A 87 11.69 -14.12 -7.94
N LEU A 88 11.80 -12.80 -7.82
CA LEU A 88 11.22 -11.84 -8.74
C LEU A 88 12.30 -11.26 -9.67
N ASP A 89 12.11 -11.39 -10.98
CA ASP A 89 12.91 -10.71 -11.99
C ASP A 89 12.00 -10.10 -13.07
N ARG A 90 12.22 -8.83 -13.39
CA ARG A 90 11.44 -8.04 -14.37
C ARG A 90 9.92 -8.24 -14.21
N ALA A 91 9.43 -8.08 -12.98
CA ALA A 91 8.03 -8.23 -12.59
C ALA A 91 7.43 -9.64 -12.77
N LYS A 92 8.26 -10.67 -12.94
CA LYS A 92 7.83 -12.07 -13.00
C LYS A 92 8.40 -12.85 -11.83
N GLY A 93 7.58 -13.69 -11.21
CA GLY A 93 7.98 -14.57 -10.13
C GLY A 93 8.29 -15.99 -10.61
N ALA A 94 9.30 -16.59 -10.02
CA ALA A 94 9.60 -18.02 -10.10
C ALA A 94 9.67 -18.60 -8.68
N LEU A 95 9.07 -19.77 -8.46
CA LEU A 95 9.13 -20.45 -7.17
C LEU A 95 10.31 -21.43 -7.15
N LEU A 96 11.14 -21.32 -6.12
CA LEU A 96 12.29 -22.18 -5.88
C LEU A 96 12.17 -22.88 -4.54
N TYR A 97 12.86 -24.01 -4.43
CA TYR A 97 12.99 -24.75 -3.18
C TYR A 97 14.40 -25.35 -3.03
N ALA A 98 14.76 -25.65 -1.79
CA ALA A 98 15.93 -26.45 -1.46
C ALA A 98 15.66 -27.33 -0.25
N GLU A 99 16.13 -28.58 -0.32
CA GLU A 99 16.10 -29.49 0.82
C GLU A 99 17.14 -29.07 1.87
N LEU A 100 16.73 -29.06 3.12
CA LEU A 100 17.52 -28.70 4.29
C LEU A 100 18.00 -29.96 5.00
N ASP A 101 19.30 -30.02 5.25
CA ASP A 101 19.90 -30.90 6.24
C ASP A 101 19.97 -30.13 7.56
N ILE A 102 18.92 -30.29 8.38
CA ILE A 102 18.72 -29.55 9.63
C ILE A 102 19.82 -29.85 10.65
N ASP A 103 20.28 -31.09 10.72
CA ASP A 103 21.28 -31.54 11.71
C ASP A 103 22.70 -31.18 11.28
N GLY A 104 23.06 -31.37 10.01
CA GLY A 104 24.34 -30.90 9.47
C GLY A 104 24.35 -29.39 9.21
N GLU A 105 23.22 -28.72 9.43
CA GLU A 105 22.99 -27.29 9.21
C GLU A 105 23.42 -26.88 7.79
N SER A 106 23.04 -27.68 6.80
CA SER A 106 23.43 -27.53 5.39
C SER A 106 22.19 -27.64 4.50
N MET A 107 22.35 -27.44 3.18
CA MET A 107 21.23 -27.54 2.25
C MET A 107 21.68 -28.09 0.90
N GLY A 108 20.74 -28.69 0.20
CA GLY A 108 20.88 -29.09 -1.19
C GLY A 108 20.93 -27.90 -2.14
N ILE A 109 20.95 -28.21 -3.44
CA ILE A 109 20.98 -27.21 -4.50
C ILE A 109 19.58 -26.63 -4.70
N ALA A 110 19.49 -25.29 -4.64
CA ALA A 110 18.31 -24.55 -5.01
C ALA A 110 17.81 -24.95 -6.40
N SER A 111 16.56 -25.39 -6.49
CA SER A 111 15.96 -25.89 -7.72
C SER A 111 14.62 -25.19 -7.98
N PRO A 112 14.30 -24.88 -9.25
CA PRO A 112 12.97 -24.39 -9.59
C PRO A 112 11.93 -25.50 -9.38
N VAL A 113 10.72 -25.13 -8.97
CA VAL A 113 9.58 -26.05 -8.94
C VAL A 113 9.18 -26.36 -10.39
N LYS A 114 9.63 -27.52 -10.90
CA LYS A 114 9.60 -27.86 -12.33
C LYS A 114 8.23 -27.71 -13.00
N PRO A 115 7.09 -28.12 -12.40
CA PRO A 115 5.78 -27.92 -13.03
C PRO A 115 5.38 -26.45 -13.20
N LEU A 116 6.00 -25.53 -12.44
CA LEU A 116 5.76 -24.09 -12.53
C LEU A 116 6.70 -23.39 -13.52
N HIS A 117 7.54 -24.12 -14.24
CA HIS A 117 8.48 -23.52 -15.17
C HIS A 117 7.77 -22.71 -16.27
N GLY A 118 8.14 -21.43 -16.39
CA GLY A 118 7.54 -20.48 -17.33
C GLY A 118 6.20 -19.87 -16.86
N ILE A 119 5.66 -20.30 -15.72
CA ILE A 119 4.49 -19.70 -15.10
C ILE A 119 4.94 -18.52 -14.24
N ASN A 120 4.22 -17.39 -14.33
CA ASN A 120 4.48 -16.23 -13.48
C ASN A 120 3.87 -16.47 -12.09
N CYS A 121 4.70 -16.81 -11.12
CA CYS A 121 4.28 -17.12 -9.75
C CYS A 121 4.10 -15.86 -8.90
N GLY A 122 3.20 -15.92 -7.92
CA GLY A 122 3.01 -14.90 -6.89
C GLY A 122 3.14 -15.45 -5.48
N ASP A 123 2.30 -14.97 -4.57
CA ASP A 123 2.27 -15.46 -3.19
C ASP A 123 1.95 -16.97 -3.16
N PHE A 124 2.40 -17.64 -2.11
CA PHE A 124 2.24 -19.07 -1.97
C PHE A 124 2.13 -19.49 -0.51
N SER A 125 1.48 -20.62 -0.28
CA SER A 125 1.42 -21.28 1.01
C SER A 125 1.78 -22.74 0.87
N CYS A 126 2.50 -23.29 1.85
CA CYS A 126 2.80 -24.72 1.89
C CYS A 126 2.11 -25.36 3.11
N ALA A 127 1.96 -26.68 3.07
CA ALA A 127 1.56 -27.50 4.20
C ALA A 127 2.25 -28.86 4.12
N LEU A 128 2.61 -29.43 5.26
CA LEU A 128 3.09 -30.81 5.35
C LEU A 128 1.98 -31.65 5.98
N ASP A 129 1.50 -32.67 5.26
CA ASP A 129 0.47 -33.55 5.80
C ASP A 129 1.06 -34.69 6.65
N SER A 130 0.18 -35.48 7.26
CA SER A 130 0.57 -36.60 8.12
C SER A 130 1.26 -37.75 7.39
N SER A 131 1.19 -37.81 6.07
CA SER A 131 1.93 -38.78 5.24
C SER A 131 3.36 -38.34 4.95
N GLY A 132 3.71 -37.09 5.27
CA GLY A 132 4.98 -36.48 4.91
C GLY A 132 4.98 -35.85 3.51
N THR A 133 3.82 -35.73 2.86
CA THR A 133 3.70 -35.06 1.57
C THR A 133 3.71 -33.54 1.77
N LEU A 134 4.59 -32.85 1.06
CA LEU A 134 4.63 -31.39 1.03
C LEU A 134 3.67 -30.89 -0.07
N TRP A 135 2.69 -30.11 0.33
CA TRP A 135 1.73 -29.48 -0.56
C TRP A 135 2.05 -28.01 -0.76
N LEU A 136 1.83 -27.51 -1.98
CA LEU A 136 1.95 -26.10 -2.35
C LEU A 136 0.65 -25.60 -2.97
N LEU A 137 0.21 -24.43 -2.53
CA LEU A 137 -0.81 -23.64 -3.18
C LEU A 137 -0.20 -22.31 -3.64
N VAL A 138 -0.17 -22.09 -4.95
CA VAL A 138 0.61 -21.01 -5.56
C VAL A 138 -0.28 -20.11 -6.42
N GLU A 139 -0.13 -18.79 -6.26
CA GLU A 139 -0.69 -17.82 -7.21
C GLU A 139 -0.01 -17.95 -8.57
N THR A 140 -0.82 -18.04 -9.62
CA THR A 140 -0.36 -18.06 -11.01
C THR A 140 -0.99 -16.90 -11.76
N TRP A 141 -0.14 -15.98 -12.20
CA TRP A 141 -0.50 -14.68 -12.74
C TRP A 141 -0.54 -14.71 -14.27
N PHE A 142 -1.71 -14.39 -14.83
CA PHE A 142 -1.92 -14.22 -16.26
C PHE A 142 -2.16 -12.75 -16.58
N ARG A 143 -2.33 -12.40 -17.85
CA ARG A 143 -2.54 -11.00 -18.26
C ARG A 143 -3.83 -10.39 -17.68
N GLU A 144 -4.86 -11.21 -17.49
CA GLU A 144 -6.21 -10.73 -17.16
C GLU A 144 -6.78 -11.29 -15.85
N TYR A 145 -6.14 -12.30 -15.27
CA TYR A 145 -6.65 -13.03 -14.13
C TYR A 145 -5.52 -13.63 -13.30
N VAL A 146 -5.82 -14.02 -12.07
CA VAL A 146 -4.92 -14.74 -11.16
C VAL A 146 -5.67 -15.97 -10.64
N THR A 147 -5.07 -17.14 -10.78
CA THR A 147 -5.64 -18.39 -10.28
C THR A 147 -4.68 -19.11 -9.35
N LEU A 148 -5.18 -20.10 -8.61
CA LEU A 148 -4.41 -20.84 -7.62
C LEU A 148 -4.17 -22.26 -8.11
N ARG A 149 -2.90 -22.66 -8.15
CA ARG A 149 -2.46 -23.98 -8.61
C ARG A 149 -2.00 -24.82 -7.42
N LEU A 150 -2.50 -26.05 -7.33
CA LEU A 150 -2.13 -27.01 -6.29
C LEU A 150 -1.05 -27.96 -6.81
N LEU A 151 0.00 -28.16 -6.02
CA LEU A 151 1.06 -29.11 -6.29
C LEU A 151 1.34 -29.94 -5.05
N ALA A 152 1.89 -31.13 -5.25
CA ALA A 152 2.43 -31.98 -4.20
C ALA A 152 3.86 -32.39 -4.53
N TYR A 153 4.72 -32.47 -3.53
CA TYR A 153 6.04 -33.07 -3.63
C TYR A 153 6.01 -34.40 -2.89
N THR A 154 6.08 -35.49 -3.66
CA THR A 154 6.06 -36.87 -3.17
C THR A 154 7.45 -37.50 -3.32
N GLU A 155 7.60 -38.75 -2.92
CA GLU A 155 8.81 -39.54 -3.18
C GLU A 155 9.18 -39.63 -4.67
N ASN A 156 8.20 -39.45 -5.57
CA ASN A 156 8.38 -39.47 -7.02
C ASN A 156 8.65 -38.09 -7.63
N GLY A 157 8.77 -37.05 -6.78
CA GLY A 157 8.99 -35.66 -7.17
C GLY A 157 7.70 -34.85 -7.23
N TRP A 158 7.71 -33.80 -8.05
CA TRP A 158 6.58 -32.87 -8.15
C TRP A 158 5.43 -33.43 -8.98
N GLU A 159 4.26 -33.45 -8.38
CA GLU A 159 2.96 -33.71 -9.00
C GLU A 159 2.15 -32.41 -9.09
N ASP A 160 1.52 -32.19 -10.24
CA ASP A 160 0.74 -30.99 -10.53
C ASP A 160 -0.74 -31.34 -10.65
N TYR A 161 -1.52 -30.88 -9.69
CA TYR A 161 -2.97 -31.11 -9.62
C TYR A 161 -3.75 -30.02 -10.39
N GLY A 162 -3.05 -29.04 -10.96
CA GLY A 162 -3.65 -27.97 -11.77
C GLY A 162 -4.35 -26.90 -10.93
N PRO A 163 -5.13 -26.02 -11.59
CA PRO A 163 -5.84 -24.95 -10.92
C PRO A 163 -7.02 -25.49 -10.10
N LEU A 164 -7.20 -25.00 -8.86
CA LEU A 164 -8.31 -25.44 -7.99
C LEU A 164 -9.68 -25.08 -8.55
N MET A 165 -9.82 -23.89 -9.13
CA MET A 165 -11.05 -23.41 -9.76
C MET A 165 -10.77 -22.99 -11.20
N GLY A 166 -11.82 -22.85 -12.01
CA GLY A 166 -11.71 -22.46 -13.41
C GLY A 166 -10.85 -21.21 -13.64
N GLU A 167 -10.25 -21.12 -14.83
CA GLU A 167 -9.19 -20.16 -15.17
C GLU A 167 -9.60 -18.68 -15.20
N ARG A 168 -10.80 -18.29 -14.75
CA ARG A 168 -11.21 -16.87 -14.73
C ARG A 168 -11.58 -16.45 -13.31
N GLY A 169 -10.86 -15.47 -12.79
CA GLY A 169 -11.03 -14.89 -11.45
C GLY A 169 -9.80 -14.12 -10.99
N PHE A 170 -9.94 -13.32 -9.93
CA PHE A 170 -8.79 -12.73 -9.24
C PHE A 170 -8.70 -13.37 -7.86
N ARG A 171 -7.81 -14.36 -7.73
CA ARG A 171 -7.65 -15.18 -6.52
C ARG A 171 -6.22 -15.06 -6.01
N VAL A 172 -6.07 -14.63 -4.76
CA VAL A 172 -4.79 -14.18 -4.19
C VAL A 172 -4.72 -14.48 -2.69
N ARG A 173 -3.52 -14.30 -2.10
CA ARG A 173 -3.19 -14.56 -0.68
C ARG A 173 -3.57 -15.99 -0.25
N PRO A 174 -3.10 -17.04 -0.95
CA PRO A 174 -3.42 -18.41 -0.60
C PRO A 174 -2.96 -18.77 0.82
N ARG A 175 -3.72 -19.61 1.49
CA ARG A 175 -3.38 -20.30 2.74
C ARG A 175 -3.68 -21.78 2.56
N LEU A 176 -2.79 -22.61 3.06
CA LEU A 176 -2.89 -24.06 2.98
C LEU A 176 -2.50 -24.64 4.34
N VAL A 177 -3.36 -25.49 4.89
CA VAL A 177 -3.12 -26.13 6.19
C VAL A 177 -3.52 -27.59 6.11
N ALA A 178 -2.63 -28.44 6.60
CA ALA A 178 -2.93 -29.84 6.88
C ALA A 178 -3.38 -29.99 8.34
N GLY A 179 -4.42 -30.78 8.55
CA GLY A 179 -4.90 -31.19 9.86
C GLY A 179 -5.02 -32.71 9.94
N ASN A 180 -5.37 -33.21 11.12
CA ASN A 180 -5.54 -34.66 11.35
C ASN A 180 -6.60 -35.30 10.44
N ASN A 181 -7.55 -34.49 9.94
CA ASN A 181 -8.69 -34.93 9.16
C ASN A 181 -8.59 -34.53 7.67
N GLY A 182 -7.43 -34.03 7.21
CA GLY A 182 -7.19 -33.74 5.79
C GLY A 182 -6.55 -32.38 5.52
N LEU A 183 -6.79 -31.84 4.32
CA LEU A 183 -6.12 -30.66 3.77
C LEU A 183 -7.14 -29.57 3.44
N MET A 184 -6.90 -28.35 3.91
CA MET A 184 -7.78 -27.20 3.67
C MET A 184 -7.00 -26.05 3.03
N ALA A 185 -7.52 -25.56 1.91
CA ALA A 185 -7.06 -24.34 1.26
C ALA A 185 -8.01 -23.18 1.59
N ALA A 186 -7.49 -21.96 1.63
CA ALA A 186 -8.26 -20.74 1.69
C ALA A 186 -7.58 -19.61 0.91
N TRP A 187 -8.35 -18.68 0.37
CA TRP A 187 -7.83 -17.52 -0.34
C TRP A 187 -8.86 -16.40 -0.41
N ASP A 188 -8.40 -15.26 -0.90
CA ASP A 188 -9.25 -14.13 -1.22
C ASP A 188 -9.63 -14.13 -2.69
N GLU A 189 -10.92 -13.94 -2.95
CA GLU A 189 -11.47 -13.84 -4.29
C GLU A 189 -12.14 -12.47 -4.47
N PHE A 190 -11.70 -11.72 -5.48
CA PHE A 190 -12.37 -10.50 -5.90
C PHE A 190 -13.35 -10.79 -7.03
N THR A 191 -14.64 -10.57 -6.78
CA THR A 191 -15.71 -10.68 -7.79
C THR A 191 -16.75 -9.57 -7.59
N HIS A 192 -17.25 -9.02 -8.70
CA HIS A 192 -18.33 -8.02 -8.69
C HIS A 192 -18.11 -6.81 -7.77
N GLY A 193 -16.86 -6.33 -7.62
CA GLY A 193 -16.56 -5.13 -6.82
C GLY A 193 -16.33 -5.39 -5.32
N ALA A 194 -16.29 -6.65 -4.88
CA ALA A 194 -16.04 -7.00 -3.47
C ALA A 194 -15.07 -8.17 -3.34
N TYR A 195 -14.28 -8.16 -2.26
CA TYR A 195 -13.50 -9.32 -1.83
C TYR A 195 -14.31 -10.20 -0.88
N ARG A 196 -14.15 -11.52 -1.04
CA ARG A 196 -14.66 -12.55 -0.14
C ARG A 196 -13.58 -13.59 0.10
N VAL A 197 -13.68 -14.26 1.24
CA VAL A 197 -12.81 -15.39 1.56
C VAL A 197 -13.47 -16.70 1.14
N VAL A 198 -12.75 -17.46 0.32
CA VAL A 198 -13.15 -18.78 -0.16
C VAL A 198 -12.27 -19.83 0.51
N THR A 199 -12.85 -20.99 0.81
CA THR A 199 -12.16 -22.17 1.34
C THR A 199 -12.44 -23.37 0.45
N ALA A 200 -11.48 -24.28 0.35
CA ALA A 200 -11.64 -25.56 -0.34
C ALA A 200 -11.13 -26.68 0.55
N ASP A 201 -12.03 -27.60 0.88
CA ASP A 201 -11.66 -28.88 1.48
C ASP A 201 -11.12 -29.79 0.38
N LEU A 202 -9.86 -30.19 0.50
CA LEU A 202 -9.09 -30.98 -0.46
C LEU A 202 -8.94 -32.44 -0.02
N SER A 203 -9.68 -32.86 1.00
CA SER A 203 -9.51 -34.18 1.64
C SER A 203 -10.20 -35.32 0.89
N GLY A 204 -11.14 -35.01 -0.01
CA GLY A 204 -11.85 -35.98 -0.85
C GLY A 204 -11.34 -36.05 -2.29
N GLU A 205 -11.93 -36.90 -3.13
CA GLU A 205 -11.58 -37.02 -4.56
C GLU A 205 -11.77 -35.71 -5.35
N LYS A 206 -12.69 -34.85 -4.90
CA LYS A 206 -12.98 -33.56 -5.52
C LYS A 206 -12.96 -32.46 -4.46
N PRO A 207 -12.40 -31.28 -4.77
CA PRO A 207 -12.46 -30.12 -3.89
C PRO A 207 -13.91 -29.71 -3.57
N VAL A 208 -14.18 -29.40 -2.30
CA VAL A 208 -15.47 -28.84 -1.85
C VAL A 208 -15.29 -27.38 -1.46
N PHE A 209 -15.81 -26.48 -2.30
CA PHE A 209 -15.71 -25.02 -2.11
C PHE A 209 -16.78 -24.50 -1.17
N ARG A 210 -16.38 -23.61 -0.24
CA ARG A 210 -17.25 -22.91 0.69
C ARG A 210 -16.80 -21.46 0.85
N TRP A 211 -17.72 -20.58 1.21
CA TRP A 211 -17.44 -19.17 1.48
C TRP A 211 -17.56 -18.88 2.97
N LEU A 212 -16.71 -18.00 3.50
CA LEU A 212 -16.94 -17.47 4.84
C LEU A 212 -18.16 -16.54 4.84
N PRO A 213 -18.88 -16.40 5.98
CA PRO A 213 -20.00 -15.47 6.10
C PRO A 213 -19.55 -14.03 5.81
N ALA A 214 -20.12 -13.39 4.80
CA ALA A 214 -19.78 -12.01 4.43
C ALA A 214 -21.04 -11.13 4.49
N PRO A 215 -21.12 -10.14 5.39
CA PRO A 215 -22.19 -9.16 5.36
C PRO A 215 -22.14 -8.35 4.06
N ASN A 216 -23.29 -7.81 3.65
CA ASN A 216 -23.34 -6.88 2.53
C ASN A 216 -22.48 -5.64 2.84
N ASP A 217 -21.91 -5.05 1.78
CA ASP A 217 -21.10 -3.82 1.84
C ASP A 217 -19.82 -3.92 2.68
N CYS A 218 -19.38 -5.14 2.99
CA CYS A 218 -18.10 -5.39 3.65
C CYS A 218 -17.05 -5.90 2.65
N TRP A 219 -15.81 -5.49 2.87
CA TRP A 219 -14.62 -5.93 2.15
C TRP A 219 -13.84 -6.86 3.06
N GLU A 220 -13.72 -8.14 2.69
CA GLU A 220 -13.10 -9.16 3.54
C GLU A 220 -11.81 -9.71 2.95
N THR A 221 -10.75 -9.78 3.77
CA THR A 221 -9.42 -10.22 3.34
C THR A 221 -8.86 -11.26 4.31
N LEU A 222 -8.46 -12.40 3.78
CA LEU A 222 -8.00 -13.57 4.49
C LEU A 222 -6.64 -13.29 5.13
N SER A 223 -6.51 -13.76 6.37
CA SER A 223 -5.29 -13.57 7.14
C SER A 223 -4.65 -14.90 7.52
N ALA A 224 -5.43 -15.82 8.10
CA ALA A 224 -4.94 -17.10 8.59
C ALA A 224 -6.03 -18.19 8.59
N ILE A 225 -5.59 -19.44 8.53
CA ILE A 225 -6.42 -20.64 8.74
C ILE A 225 -5.62 -21.63 9.60
N VAL A 226 -6.30 -22.45 10.41
CA VAL A 226 -5.68 -23.50 11.22
C VAL A 226 -6.66 -24.66 11.45
N CYS A 227 -6.14 -25.86 11.69
CA CYS A 227 -6.90 -27.00 12.20
C CYS A 227 -6.56 -27.19 13.68
N ALA A 228 -7.57 -27.22 14.55
CA ALA A 228 -7.39 -27.62 15.94
C ALA A 228 -7.21 -29.14 16.06
N SER A 229 -6.66 -29.60 17.18
CA SER A 229 -6.38 -31.03 17.41
C SER A 229 -7.64 -31.90 17.45
N ASP A 230 -8.80 -31.31 17.73
CA ASP A 230 -10.10 -31.96 17.68
C ASP A 230 -10.73 -32.03 16.28
N GLY A 231 -10.02 -31.54 15.26
CA GLY A 231 -10.44 -31.55 13.86
C GLY A 231 -11.28 -30.34 13.42
N THR A 232 -11.51 -29.36 14.30
CA THR A 232 -12.24 -28.14 13.95
C THR A 232 -11.34 -27.20 13.12
N TRP A 233 -11.85 -26.69 12.00
CA TRP A 233 -11.15 -25.68 11.21
C TRP A 233 -11.53 -24.28 11.67
N TYR A 234 -10.54 -23.39 11.76
CA TYR A 234 -10.73 -21.98 12.09
C TYR A 234 -10.10 -21.11 11.02
N ALA A 235 -10.80 -20.07 10.59
CA ALA A 235 -10.31 -19.08 9.63
C ALA A 235 -10.47 -17.67 10.19
N ALA A 236 -9.43 -16.84 10.08
CA ALA A 236 -9.42 -15.46 10.49
C ALA A 236 -9.27 -14.54 9.28
N ARG A 237 -10.07 -13.47 9.27
CA ARG A 237 -10.05 -12.44 8.22
C ARG A 237 -10.18 -11.05 8.82
N CYS A 238 -9.67 -10.07 8.11
CA CYS A 238 -10.01 -8.67 8.34
C CYS A 238 -11.28 -8.33 7.57
N ARG A 239 -12.31 -7.85 8.26
CA ARG A 239 -13.54 -7.34 7.68
C ARG A 239 -13.54 -5.82 7.80
N GLU A 240 -13.63 -5.14 6.67
CA GLU A 240 -13.62 -3.69 6.59
C GLU A 240 -14.93 -3.16 6.00
N LYS A 241 -15.34 -2.00 6.49
CA LYS A 241 -16.52 -1.29 6.03
C LYS A 241 -16.20 0.19 5.89
N LEU A 242 -16.52 0.78 4.73
CA LEU A 242 -16.29 2.19 4.48
C LEU A 242 -17.29 3.06 5.27
N VAL A 243 -16.77 3.95 6.10
CA VAL A 243 -17.54 4.79 7.03
C VAL A 243 -17.22 6.28 6.87
N LYS A 244 -18.18 7.11 7.24
CA LYS A 244 -18.10 8.57 7.17
C LYS A 244 -17.83 9.14 8.55
N LEU A 245 -16.67 9.78 8.70
CA LEU A 245 -16.31 10.51 9.91
C LEU A 245 -16.75 11.99 9.81
N LYS A 246 -16.52 12.75 10.87
CA LYS A 246 -16.84 14.18 10.94
C LYS A 246 -16.16 14.94 9.80
N GLY A 247 -16.85 15.93 9.22
CA GLY A 247 -16.30 16.75 8.12
C GLY A 247 -16.22 16.05 6.77
N GLY A 248 -16.87 14.88 6.62
CA GLY A 248 -16.93 14.19 5.32
C GLY A 248 -15.67 13.41 4.97
N ILE A 249 -14.84 13.09 5.96
CA ILE A 249 -13.70 12.19 5.82
C ILE A 249 -14.23 10.76 5.59
N ALA A 250 -13.75 10.11 4.54
CA ALA A 250 -13.95 8.68 4.33
C ALA A 250 -12.89 7.92 5.13
N SER A 251 -13.28 6.88 5.85
CA SER A 251 -12.36 5.98 6.56
C SER A 251 -12.96 4.59 6.64
N HIS A 252 -12.41 3.71 7.47
CA HIS A 252 -12.87 2.34 7.64
C HIS A 252 -13.24 2.03 9.09
N HIS A 253 -14.29 1.23 9.28
CA HIS A 253 -14.43 0.37 10.45
C HIS A 253 -13.86 -1.00 10.12
N SER A 254 -12.97 -1.50 10.96
CA SER A 254 -12.20 -2.72 10.74
C SER A 254 -12.30 -3.63 11.96
N GLU A 255 -12.66 -4.88 11.74
CA GLU A 255 -12.64 -5.93 12.75
C GLU A 255 -11.92 -7.18 12.25
N LEU A 256 -11.30 -7.90 13.17
CA LEU A 256 -10.80 -9.25 12.90
C LEU A 256 -11.89 -10.24 13.29
N VAL A 257 -12.28 -11.10 12.36
CA VAL A 257 -13.39 -12.06 12.54
C VAL A 257 -12.84 -13.46 12.42
N VAL A 258 -13.21 -14.31 13.37
CA VAL A 258 -12.90 -15.74 13.34
C VAL A 258 -14.15 -16.54 13.05
N SER A 259 -14.09 -17.37 12.02
CA SER A 259 -15.11 -18.35 11.71
C SER A 259 -14.62 -19.76 12.03
N ALA A 260 -15.54 -20.66 12.36
CA ALA A 260 -15.26 -22.08 12.55
C ALA A 260 -16.11 -22.96 11.63
N LEU A 261 -15.51 -24.06 11.19
CA LEU A 261 -16.17 -25.17 10.50
C LEU A 261 -15.93 -26.43 11.35
N THR A 262 -17.01 -26.91 11.98
CA THR A 262 -16.95 -28.05 12.92
C THR A 262 -17.28 -29.34 12.19
N ALA A 263 -16.68 -30.46 12.61
CA ALA A 263 -17.00 -31.78 12.08
C ALA A 263 -18.52 -32.05 12.09
N GLY A 264 -19.06 -32.52 10.97
CA GLY A 264 -20.50 -32.77 10.80
C GLY A 264 -21.35 -31.54 10.46
N THR A 265 -20.73 -30.38 10.21
CA THR A 265 -21.41 -29.18 9.69
C THR A 265 -20.90 -28.85 8.29
N ASP A 266 -21.78 -28.31 7.44
CA ASP A 266 -21.44 -27.95 6.06
C ASP A 266 -21.11 -26.46 5.86
N GLU A 267 -21.32 -25.63 6.89
CA GLU A 267 -21.23 -24.18 6.80
C GLU A 267 -20.28 -23.57 7.83
N TRP A 268 -19.51 -22.58 7.38
CA TRP A 268 -18.72 -21.73 8.26
C TRP A 268 -19.62 -20.82 9.09
N ARG A 269 -19.28 -20.64 10.37
CA ARG A 269 -19.98 -19.71 11.27
C ARG A 269 -19.01 -18.74 11.91
N ASP A 270 -19.36 -17.46 11.92
CA ASP A 270 -18.63 -16.46 12.70
C ASP A 270 -18.85 -16.72 14.19
N ILE A 271 -17.75 -16.82 14.94
CA ILE A 271 -17.77 -17.21 16.35
C ILE A 271 -17.05 -16.24 17.28
N ALA A 272 -16.24 -15.32 16.73
CA ALA A 272 -15.57 -14.28 17.50
C ALA A 272 -15.26 -13.08 16.59
N SER A 273 -15.25 -11.88 17.17
CA SER A 273 -14.67 -10.72 16.49
C SER A 273 -14.05 -9.72 17.48
N VAL A 274 -13.10 -8.94 16.98
CA VAL A 274 -12.45 -7.86 17.73
C VAL A 274 -12.24 -6.62 16.85
N ASP A 275 -12.69 -5.47 17.36
CA ASP A 275 -12.45 -4.17 16.75
C ASP A 275 -10.96 -3.80 16.80
N ILE A 276 -10.41 -3.37 15.66
CA ILE A 276 -9.01 -2.97 15.49
C ILE A 276 -8.84 -1.55 14.94
N ASP A 277 -9.87 -0.70 14.94
CA ASP A 277 -9.81 0.66 14.38
C ASP A 277 -8.75 1.51 15.05
N HIS A 278 -8.63 1.41 16.38
CA HIS A 278 -7.57 2.07 17.12
C HIS A 278 -6.18 1.78 16.57
N SER A 279 -5.96 0.55 16.07
CA SER A 279 -4.69 0.13 15.50
C SER A 279 -4.40 0.79 14.16
N LEU A 280 -5.44 1.01 13.36
CA LEU A 280 -5.36 1.39 11.94
C LEU A 280 -5.51 2.89 11.68
N ASN A 281 -5.72 3.68 12.74
CA ASN A 281 -5.77 5.12 12.64
C ASN A 281 -4.46 5.67 11.98
N PRO A 282 -4.52 6.57 10.98
CA PRO A 282 -3.35 6.98 10.19
C PRO A 282 -2.43 8.01 10.86
N PHE A 283 -2.85 8.69 11.95
CA PHE A 283 -2.11 9.84 12.51
C PHE A 283 -0.70 9.51 13.06
N VAL A 284 -0.36 8.24 13.24
CA VAL A 284 0.90 7.81 13.86
C VAL A 284 1.52 6.71 13.00
N PRO A 285 2.71 6.93 12.42
CA PRO A 285 3.44 5.91 11.69
C PRO A 285 3.66 4.69 12.58
N TYR A 286 3.50 3.50 12.01
CA TYR A 286 3.69 2.26 12.74
C TYR A 286 4.09 1.14 11.78
N VAL A 287 5.24 0.53 12.04
CA VAL A 287 5.72 -0.62 11.27
C VAL A 287 5.21 -1.90 11.92
N GLY A 288 4.29 -2.59 11.24
CA GLY A 288 3.68 -3.83 11.71
C GLY A 288 2.47 -4.21 10.87
N LYS A 289 2.04 -5.46 10.94
CA LYS A 289 0.96 -6.00 10.08
C LYS A 289 -0.35 -6.12 10.86
N ARG A 290 -1.04 -4.99 11.05
CA ARG A 290 -2.20 -4.92 11.97
C ARG A 290 -3.46 -5.58 11.40
N ARG A 291 -3.56 -5.65 10.06
CA ARG A 291 -4.65 -6.32 9.33
C ARG A 291 -4.46 -7.83 9.13
N PHE A 292 -3.31 -8.40 9.51
CA PHE A 292 -2.97 -9.80 9.27
C PHE A 292 -2.79 -10.57 10.59
N PRO A 293 -3.88 -10.94 11.29
CA PRO A 293 -3.79 -11.80 12.45
C PRO A 293 -3.27 -13.20 12.13
N ASN A 294 -2.82 -13.87 13.19
CA ASN A 294 -2.47 -15.28 13.19
C ASN A 294 -3.51 -16.08 13.98
N LEU A 295 -3.60 -17.36 13.67
CA LEU A 295 -4.41 -18.33 14.40
C LEU A 295 -3.54 -19.48 14.90
N LEU A 296 -3.80 -19.93 16.13
CA LEU A 296 -3.24 -21.16 16.68
C LEU A 296 -4.40 -22.06 17.13
N GLY A 297 -4.39 -23.31 16.68
CA GLY A 297 -5.33 -24.32 17.15
C GLY A 297 -4.95 -24.83 18.55
N ASP A 298 -5.94 -25.11 19.37
CA ASP A 298 -5.80 -25.67 20.71
C ASP A 298 -6.81 -26.82 20.87
N GLY A 299 -6.57 -27.77 21.78
CA GLY A 299 -7.53 -28.83 22.11
C GLY A 299 -8.86 -28.31 22.67
N ASN A 300 -8.94 -27.04 23.06
CA ASN A 300 -10.16 -26.39 23.56
C ASN A 300 -10.76 -25.34 22.60
N GLY A 301 -10.16 -25.13 21.43
CA GLY A 301 -10.61 -24.15 20.44
C GLY A 301 -9.45 -23.53 19.66
N ALA A 302 -9.34 -22.20 19.67
CA ALA A 302 -8.28 -21.49 18.97
C ALA A 302 -7.86 -20.21 19.71
N TRP A 303 -6.70 -19.69 19.34
CA TRP A 303 -6.22 -18.38 19.75
C TRP A 303 -6.09 -17.48 18.52
N LEU A 304 -6.75 -16.32 18.56
CA LEU A 304 -6.51 -15.24 17.61
C LEU A 304 -5.42 -14.34 18.15
N LEU A 305 -4.37 -14.08 17.38
CA LEU A 305 -3.29 -13.17 17.74
C LEU A 305 -3.18 -12.05 16.72
N TRP A 306 -3.00 -10.80 17.18
CA TRP A 306 -2.86 -9.64 16.29
C TRP A 306 -1.97 -8.56 16.88
N GLU A 307 -1.37 -7.79 15.99
CA GLU A 307 -0.54 -6.65 16.33
C GLU A 307 -1.39 -5.37 16.47
N GLU A 308 -1.10 -4.59 17.50
CA GLU A 308 -1.78 -3.32 17.77
C GLU A 308 -0.78 -2.22 18.16
N LYS A 309 -0.90 -1.03 17.56
CA LYS A 309 -0.09 0.12 17.98
C LYS A 309 -0.52 0.62 19.37
N GLU A 310 0.43 1.07 20.19
CA GLU A 310 0.16 1.57 21.55
C GLU A 310 0.07 3.10 21.61
N ASN A 311 0.88 3.81 20.83
CA ASN A 311 1.07 5.25 20.97
C ASN A 311 0.12 6.06 20.06
N ARG A 312 -0.43 7.15 20.61
CA ARG A 312 -1.20 8.17 19.87
C ARG A 312 -0.39 9.41 19.52
N GLN A 313 0.78 9.56 20.11
CA GLN A 313 1.64 10.72 19.88
C GLN A 313 2.56 10.45 18.71
N TRP A 314 2.75 11.46 17.86
CA TRP A 314 3.72 11.45 16.78
C TRP A 314 5.15 11.63 17.31
N LYS A 315 5.54 10.76 18.24
CA LYS A 315 6.85 10.77 18.91
C LYS A 315 7.44 9.36 18.88
N PRO A 316 8.61 9.17 18.26
CA PRO A 316 9.29 7.89 18.30
C PRO A 316 9.77 7.57 19.74
N PRO A 317 9.94 6.29 20.08
CA PRO A 317 9.69 5.12 19.23
C PRO A 317 8.19 4.83 19.02
N PHE A 318 7.86 4.35 17.83
CA PHE A 318 6.50 3.94 17.47
C PHE A 318 6.28 2.49 17.91
N LEU A 319 5.90 2.32 19.17
CA LEU A 319 5.75 1.02 19.81
C LEU A 319 4.30 0.51 19.74
N GLY A 320 4.19 -0.81 19.82
CA GLY A 320 2.95 -1.54 19.83
C GLY A 320 2.99 -2.74 20.78
N ARG A 321 1.98 -3.60 20.62
CA ARG A 321 1.76 -4.79 21.40
C ARG A 321 1.26 -5.92 20.53
N LEU A 322 1.59 -7.14 20.94
CA LEU A 322 0.94 -8.35 20.46
C LEU A 322 -0.21 -8.66 21.42
N CYS A 323 -1.41 -8.78 20.88
CA CYS A 323 -2.61 -9.17 21.60
C CYS A 323 -3.02 -10.61 21.26
N ALA A 324 -3.74 -11.26 22.17
CA ALA A 324 -4.35 -12.57 21.94
C ALA A 324 -5.79 -12.62 22.48
N LEU A 325 -6.65 -13.36 21.78
CA LEU A 325 -8.03 -13.64 22.18
C LEU A 325 -8.25 -15.16 22.17
N PRO A 326 -8.48 -15.79 23.32
CA PRO A 326 -8.86 -17.20 23.36
C PRO A 326 -10.31 -17.36 22.91
N ILE A 327 -10.54 -18.33 22.03
CA ILE A 327 -11.82 -18.61 21.40
C ILE A 327 -12.17 -20.06 21.67
N LYS A 328 -13.31 -20.29 22.34
CA LYS A 328 -13.81 -21.63 22.60
C LYS A 328 -14.47 -22.21 21.35
N LYS A 329 -14.44 -23.54 21.25
CA LYS A 329 -15.12 -24.30 20.19
C LYS A 329 -16.59 -23.91 19.96
N ASN A 330 -17.35 -23.63 21.02
CA ASN A 330 -18.77 -23.29 20.94
C ASN A 330 -19.05 -21.80 20.67
N GLY A 331 -18.03 -21.01 20.32
CA GLY A 331 -18.14 -19.58 20.05
C GLY A 331 -18.17 -18.67 21.27
N GLY A 332 -17.83 -19.18 22.45
CA GLY A 332 -17.51 -18.32 23.60
C GLY A 332 -16.11 -17.72 23.45
N GLN A 333 -15.99 -16.41 23.21
CA GLN A 333 -14.69 -15.73 23.27
C GLN A 333 -14.35 -15.31 24.71
N GLY A 334 -13.08 -15.41 25.08
CA GLY A 334 -12.57 -14.86 26.35
C GLY A 334 -12.35 -13.35 26.28
N LEU A 335 -11.54 -12.84 27.20
CA LEU A 335 -11.11 -11.43 27.16
C LEU A 335 -9.85 -11.30 26.28
N PRO A 336 -9.73 -10.24 25.46
CA PRO A 336 -8.47 -9.87 24.83
C PRO A 336 -7.36 -9.62 25.88
N MET A 337 -6.24 -10.28 25.71
CA MET A 337 -5.05 -10.22 26.58
C MET A 337 -3.85 -9.67 25.82
N ILE A 338 -2.91 -9.07 26.54
CA ILE A 338 -1.62 -8.63 26.03
C ILE A 338 -0.61 -9.78 26.17
N VAL A 339 0.05 -10.12 25.07
CA VAL A 339 1.08 -11.15 24.98
C VAL A 339 2.47 -10.53 25.20
N LEU A 340 2.77 -9.49 24.44
CA LEU A 340 3.99 -8.69 24.51
C LEU A 340 3.61 -7.22 24.30
N LYS A 341 4.34 -6.29 24.92
CA LYS A 341 4.08 -4.84 24.84
C LYS A 341 5.36 -4.04 24.76
N GLY A 342 5.28 -2.81 24.26
CA GLY A 342 6.45 -1.95 24.03
C GLY A 342 7.39 -2.46 22.94
N LEU A 343 6.86 -3.23 21.99
CA LEU A 343 7.59 -3.85 20.87
C LEU A 343 6.82 -3.61 19.55
N SER A 344 7.40 -3.92 18.41
CA SER A 344 6.74 -3.78 17.11
C SER A 344 7.28 -4.78 16.09
N ASN A 345 6.55 -4.91 14.97
CA ASN A 345 6.87 -5.78 13.84
C ASN A 345 7.00 -7.24 14.30
N PHE A 346 5.87 -7.81 14.70
CA PHE A 346 5.81 -9.17 15.26
C PHE A 346 5.74 -10.21 14.14
N THR A 347 6.56 -11.25 14.25
CA THR A 347 6.48 -12.48 13.45
C THR A 347 6.17 -13.63 14.39
N ILE A 348 5.04 -14.29 14.14
CA ILE A 348 4.57 -15.41 14.95
C ILE A 348 4.93 -16.70 14.24
N GLU A 349 5.40 -17.67 15.02
CA GLU A 349 5.69 -19.02 14.53
C GLU A 349 4.46 -19.68 13.88
N LYS A 350 4.68 -20.28 12.71
CA LYS A 350 3.73 -21.18 12.05
C LYS A 350 3.74 -22.55 12.73
N ASN A 351 2.56 -23.14 12.89
CA ASN A 351 2.34 -24.41 13.59
C ASN A 351 2.84 -24.41 15.05
N GLY A 352 2.88 -23.23 15.67
CA GLY A 352 3.31 -23.07 17.06
C GLY A 352 2.33 -23.67 18.06
N LEU A 353 2.82 -23.95 19.27
CA LEU A 353 2.02 -24.47 20.37
C LEU A 353 1.67 -23.34 21.35
N PRO A 354 0.41 -23.25 21.85
CA PRO A 354 0.02 -22.16 22.76
C PRO A 354 0.81 -22.08 24.07
N ASP A 355 1.35 -23.19 24.57
CA ASP A 355 2.15 -23.25 25.80
C ASP A 355 3.65 -22.95 25.59
N ASP A 356 4.10 -22.91 24.33
CA ASP A 356 5.51 -22.77 23.95
C ASP A 356 5.70 -22.04 22.62
N LEU A 357 5.02 -20.90 22.47
CA LEU A 357 4.99 -20.14 21.22
C LEU A 357 6.24 -19.29 21.04
N LEU A 358 6.88 -19.38 19.88
CA LEU A 358 7.91 -18.44 19.47
C LEU A 358 7.32 -17.20 18.79
N VAL A 359 7.76 -16.03 19.25
CA VAL A 359 7.42 -14.73 18.68
C VAL A 359 8.71 -13.95 18.47
N ALA A 360 8.99 -13.56 17.23
CA ALA A 360 10.08 -12.64 16.93
C ALA A 360 9.57 -11.21 16.78
N THR A 361 10.39 -10.24 17.18
CA THR A 361 10.09 -8.81 17.01
C THR A 361 11.27 -8.09 16.38
N LYS A 362 10.97 -6.98 15.71
CA LYS A 362 11.98 -6.08 15.16
C LYS A 362 11.62 -4.65 15.50
N THR A 363 11.97 -4.27 16.73
CA THR A 363 11.55 -3.00 17.31
C THR A 363 12.59 -1.93 17.09
N GLN A 364 12.19 -0.85 16.42
CA GLN A 364 12.99 0.34 16.28
C GLN A 364 12.83 1.24 17.51
N SER A 365 13.94 1.60 18.15
CA SER A 365 13.95 2.43 19.35
C SER A 365 14.29 3.89 19.08
N ARG A 366 14.98 4.19 17.95
CA ARG A 366 15.44 5.55 17.59
C ARG A 366 15.28 5.84 16.11
N ARG A 367 15.24 7.13 15.75
CA ARG A 367 15.31 7.57 14.35
C ARG A 367 16.58 7.03 13.68
N TYR A 368 16.49 6.65 12.42
CA TYR A 368 17.60 6.11 11.60
C TYR A 368 18.19 4.78 12.06
N GLU A 369 17.60 4.13 13.06
CA GLU A 369 17.99 2.79 13.50
C GLU A 369 17.28 1.76 12.61
N GLN A 370 17.87 1.36 11.48
CA GLN A 370 17.17 0.50 10.49
C GLN A 370 17.76 -0.91 10.37
N ARG A 371 19.07 -1.08 10.56
CA ARG A 371 19.76 -2.39 10.48
C ARG A 371 19.62 -3.17 11.80
N ILE A 372 18.36 -3.38 12.20
CA ILE A 372 17.97 -3.98 13.47
C ILE A 372 17.85 -5.49 13.31
N PRO A 373 18.42 -6.30 14.22
CA PRO A 373 18.19 -7.74 14.23
C PRO A 373 16.78 -8.08 14.76
N TYR A 374 16.25 -9.22 14.37
CA TYR A 374 15.09 -9.79 15.06
C TYR A 374 15.49 -10.32 16.43
N TYR A 375 14.60 -10.17 17.41
CA TYR A 375 14.73 -10.73 18.75
C TYR A 375 13.61 -11.73 19.00
N LEU A 376 13.96 -12.90 19.50
CA LEU A 376 13.07 -14.03 19.73
C LEU A 376 12.64 -14.11 21.19
N TYR A 377 11.33 -14.24 21.38
CA TYR A 377 10.65 -14.42 22.65
C TYR A 377 9.94 -15.78 22.65
N ARG A 378 9.95 -16.45 23.80
CA ARG A 378 9.19 -17.69 24.04
C ARG A 378 8.05 -17.36 24.99
N VAL A 379 6.82 -17.61 24.58
CA VAL A 379 5.61 -17.15 25.27
C VAL A 379 4.66 -18.31 25.52
N ASN A 380 4.04 -18.31 26.69
CA ASN A 380 2.98 -19.25 27.04
C ASN A 380 1.65 -18.49 27.18
N LEU A 381 0.72 -18.73 26.26
CA LEU A 381 -0.57 -18.03 26.17
C LEU A 381 -1.51 -18.36 27.34
N TYR A 382 -1.32 -19.49 28.03
CA TYR A 382 -2.11 -19.84 29.21
C TYR A 382 -1.71 -19.06 30.46
N ASN A 383 -0.53 -18.42 30.46
CA ASN A 383 -0.02 -17.66 31.59
C ASN A 383 -0.26 -16.14 31.48
N LEU A 384 -1.05 -15.69 30.50
CA LEU A 384 -1.31 -14.27 30.28
C LEU A 384 -2.16 -13.68 31.42
N THR A 385 -1.73 -12.55 31.96
CA THR A 385 -2.40 -11.86 33.08
C THR A 385 -2.82 -10.42 32.75
N GLU A 386 -2.18 -9.79 31.76
CA GLU A 386 -2.43 -8.40 31.38
C GLU A 386 -3.56 -8.31 30.33
N LYS A 387 -4.57 -7.47 30.60
CA LYS A 387 -5.74 -7.31 29.73
C LYS A 387 -5.49 -6.21 28.70
N ARG A 388 -6.05 -6.36 27.49
CA ARG A 388 -6.13 -5.26 26.51
C ARG A 388 -6.87 -4.06 27.12
N PRO A 389 -6.46 -2.81 26.84
CA PRO A 389 -7.19 -1.63 27.29
C PRO A 389 -8.65 -1.66 26.83
N LYS A 390 -9.55 -1.18 27.68
CA LYS A 390 -11.00 -1.14 27.38
C LYS A 390 -11.42 0.06 26.54
N ILE A 391 -10.69 1.16 26.64
CA ILE A 391 -11.00 2.42 25.96
C ILE A 391 -10.05 2.54 24.78
N LEU A 392 -10.58 2.32 23.59
CA LEU A 392 -9.88 2.36 22.31
C LEU A 392 -10.73 3.15 21.32
N ASP A 393 -10.08 3.80 20.35
CA ASP A 393 -10.80 4.47 19.28
C ASP A 393 -11.53 3.43 18.42
N SER A 394 -12.76 3.75 18.03
CA SER A 394 -13.60 2.87 17.22
C SER A 394 -14.47 3.70 16.30
N ASN A 395 -14.59 3.24 15.06
CA ASN A 395 -15.49 3.75 14.05
C ASN A 395 -16.72 2.84 13.88
N LYS A 396 -16.94 1.86 14.76
CA LYS A 396 -18.01 0.87 14.66
C LYS A 396 -19.39 1.47 14.47
N ASP A 397 -19.67 2.55 15.20
CA ASP A 397 -20.96 3.24 15.19
C ASP A 397 -21.02 4.38 14.14
N ALA A 398 -19.95 4.57 13.36
CA ALA A 398 -19.93 5.58 12.31
C ALA A 398 -20.88 5.18 11.14
N PRO A 399 -21.58 6.16 10.54
CA PRO A 399 -22.46 5.88 9.41
C PRO A 399 -21.67 5.44 8.17
N ASN A 400 -22.31 4.70 7.27
CA ASN A 400 -21.70 4.31 5.99
C ASN A 400 -21.32 5.56 5.19
N PHE A 401 -20.16 5.50 4.52
CA PHE A 401 -19.80 6.50 3.52
C PHE A 401 -20.36 6.11 2.15
N THR A 402 -21.04 7.05 1.49
CA THR A 402 -21.53 6.87 0.13
C THR A 402 -20.65 7.65 -0.84
N VAL A 403 -20.05 6.96 -1.80
CA VAL A 403 -19.29 7.61 -2.87
C VAL A 403 -20.24 8.40 -3.77
N ARG A 404 -19.85 9.62 -4.16
CA ARG A 404 -20.65 10.46 -5.06
C ARG A 404 -20.76 9.79 -6.43
N PRO A 405 -21.96 9.78 -7.05
CA PRO A 405 -22.11 9.31 -8.42
C PRO A 405 -21.21 10.10 -9.37
N ILE A 406 -20.58 9.41 -10.32
CA ILE A 406 -19.75 10.05 -11.35
C ILE A 406 -20.52 10.07 -12.65
N SER A 407 -20.50 11.24 -13.29
CA SER A 407 -21.12 11.40 -14.61
C SER A 407 -20.42 10.50 -15.62
N PRO A 408 -21.15 9.64 -16.37
CA PRO A 408 -20.57 8.87 -17.46
C PRO A 408 -20.20 9.75 -18.66
N HIS A 409 -20.74 10.98 -18.72
CA HIS A 409 -20.49 11.89 -19.82
C HIS A 409 -19.14 12.61 -19.66
N ARG A 410 -18.20 12.29 -20.55
CA ARG A 410 -16.90 12.96 -20.68
C ARG A 410 -16.90 13.81 -21.95
N PRO A 411 -17.05 15.14 -21.86
CA PRO A 411 -17.05 15.98 -23.05
C PRO A 411 -15.69 15.90 -23.75
N VAL A 412 -15.73 15.90 -25.08
CA VAL A 412 -14.53 15.97 -25.92
C VAL A 412 -14.27 17.43 -26.27
N LEU A 413 -13.12 17.95 -25.84
CA LEU A 413 -12.68 19.29 -26.20
C LEU A 413 -12.20 19.30 -27.66
N LYS A 414 -12.77 20.16 -28.48
CA LYS A 414 -12.34 20.41 -29.87
C LYS A 414 -11.64 21.78 -29.96
N PRO A 415 -10.64 21.94 -30.85
CA PRO A 415 -10.14 20.96 -31.83
C PRO A 415 -9.13 19.93 -31.29
N GLU A 416 -8.63 20.07 -30.05
CA GLU A 416 -7.50 19.28 -29.51
C GLU A 416 -7.82 17.80 -29.27
N ASN A 417 -9.09 17.41 -29.35
CA ASN A 417 -9.58 16.04 -29.15
C ASN A 417 -9.22 15.47 -27.77
N LEU A 418 -9.28 16.31 -26.74
CA LEU A 418 -8.99 15.94 -25.35
C LEU A 418 -10.25 15.52 -24.62
N ARG A 419 -10.10 14.60 -23.67
CA ARG A 419 -11.12 14.11 -22.74
C ARG A 419 -10.61 14.28 -21.32
N LEU A 420 -11.56 14.46 -20.40
CA LEU A 420 -11.27 14.60 -18.98
C LEU A 420 -11.22 13.23 -18.29
N PHE A 421 -10.16 13.02 -17.51
CA PHE A 421 -9.94 11.86 -16.65
C PHE A 421 -9.58 12.32 -15.24
N PHE A 422 -10.00 11.59 -14.21
CA PHE A 422 -9.65 11.88 -12.82
C PHE A 422 -8.84 10.75 -12.23
N GLY A 423 -7.78 11.12 -11.50
CA GLY A 423 -6.93 10.12 -10.88
C GLY A 423 -6.19 10.64 -9.67
N ASP A 424 -5.55 9.67 -9.02
CA ASP A 424 -4.77 9.85 -7.81
C ASP A 424 -3.33 9.41 -8.08
N PRO A 425 -2.43 10.34 -8.48
CA PRO A 425 -1.09 10.01 -8.97
C PRO A 425 -0.04 9.86 -7.85
N HIS A 426 -0.46 9.83 -6.58
CA HIS A 426 0.41 9.70 -5.42
C HIS A 426 -0.28 8.84 -4.36
N LEU A 427 0.08 7.55 -4.29
CA LEU A 427 -0.54 6.59 -3.39
C LEU A 427 0.51 5.67 -2.77
N HIS A 428 0.24 5.24 -1.55
CA HIS A 428 1.04 4.26 -0.82
C HIS A 428 0.24 2.99 -0.57
N SER A 429 0.97 1.88 -0.44
CA SER A 429 0.45 0.60 0.04
C SER A 429 1.37 0.09 1.16
N ARG A 430 1.13 -1.12 1.65
CA ARG A 430 2.01 -1.76 2.64
C ARG A 430 3.46 -1.97 2.20
N PHE A 431 3.82 -1.68 0.95
CA PHE A 431 5.22 -1.65 0.53
C PHE A 431 5.97 -0.45 1.11
N SER A 432 5.26 0.65 1.40
CA SER A 432 5.66 1.67 2.38
C SER A 432 5.29 1.14 3.78
N GLN A 433 6.27 0.67 4.55
CA GLN A 433 6.06 -0.24 5.70
C GLN A 433 5.25 0.34 6.87
N GLU A 434 5.07 1.65 6.91
CA GLU A 434 4.30 2.41 7.89
C GLU A 434 2.80 2.51 7.54
N VAL A 435 2.45 2.20 6.27
CA VAL A 435 1.11 2.25 5.71
C VAL A 435 0.53 0.83 5.63
N GLU A 436 -0.80 0.75 5.63
CA GLU A 436 -1.54 -0.52 5.49
C GLU A 436 -2.23 -0.58 4.12
N GLY A 437 -2.66 -1.78 3.73
CA GLY A 437 -3.44 -2.01 2.51
C GLY A 437 -2.63 -2.73 1.44
N GLU A 438 -3.18 -3.83 0.96
CA GLU A 438 -2.57 -4.57 -0.15
C GLU A 438 -2.82 -3.84 -1.46
N GLN A 439 -1.78 -3.76 -2.30
CA GLN A 439 -1.83 -2.92 -3.49
C GLN A 439 -2.93 -3.34 -4.48
N ASP A 440 -3.19 -4.64 -4.61
CA ASP A 440 -4.29 -5.19 -5.40
C ASP A 440 -5.67 -4.78 -4.88
N GLU A 441 -5.86 -4.76 -3.57
CA GLU A 441 -7.07 -4.23 -2.94
C GLU A 441 -7.27 -2.75 -3.27
N LEU A 442 -6.20 -1.97 -3.18
CA LEU A 442 -6.24 -0.54 -3.41
C LEU A 442 -6.46 -0.20 -4.89
N TYR A 443 -5.92 -0.98 -5.83
CA TYR A 443 -6.27 -0.88 -7.26
C TYR A 443 -7.74 -1.17 -7.51
N HIS A 444 -8.29 -2.23 -6.91
CA HIS A 444 -9.70 -2.54 -7.03
C HIS A 444 -10.59 -1.48 -6.36
N PHE A 445 -10.18 -0.94 -5.21
CA PHE A 445 -10.88 0.17 -4.54
C PHE A 445 -10.93 1.40 -5.46
N ALA A 446 -9.77 1.80 -5.99
CA ALA A 446 -9.65 2.94 -6.91
C ALA A 446 -10.59 2.80 -8.11
N ARG A 447 -10.66 1.61 -8.71
CA ARG A 447 -11.44 1.37 -9.92
C ARG A 447 -12.93 1.18 -9.66
N TYR A 448 -13.29 0.39 -8.65
CA TYR A 448 -14.67 -0.11 -8.47
C TYR A 448 -15.45 0.61 -7.38
N ILE A 449 -14.77 1.24 -6.41
CA ILE A 449 -15.42 1.98 -5.32
C ILE A 449 -15.33 3.48 -5.56
N SER A 450 -14.12 4.04 -5.73
CA SER A 450 -13.97 5.48 -5.97
C SER A 450 -14.03 5.85 -7.46
N HIS A 451 -14.08 4.87 -8.36
CA HIS A 451 -14.20 5.02 -9.82
C HIS A 451 -13.24 6.07 -10.39
N LEU A 452 -11.96 5.98 -10.02
CA LEU A 452 -10.88 6.71 -10.66
C LEU A 452 -10.59 6.15 -12.04
N ASP A 453 -10.08 7.00 -12.93
CA ASP A 453 -9.63 6.63 -14.26
C ASP A 453 -8.19 6.15 -14.29
N PHE A 454 -7.37 6.69 -13.40
CA PHE A 454 -5.97 6.33 -13.30
C PHE A 454 -5.46 6.50 -11.87
N VAL A 455 -4.41 5.75 -11.55
CA VAL A 455 -3.66 5.89 -10.29
C VAL A 455 -2.17 5.67 -10.52
N ALA A 456 -1.35 6.11 -9.57
CA ALA A 456 0.04 5.70 -9.45
C ALA A 456 0.34 5.35 -8.00
N PHE A 457 0.88 4.15 -7.76
CA PHE A 457 1.48 3.82 -6.46
C PHE A 457 2.94 4.24 -6.49
N THR A 458 3.28 5.17 -5.62
CA THR A 458 4.58 5.81 -5.53
C THR A 458 5.16 5.49 -4.16
N GLU A 459 5.47 4.22 -3.94
CA GLU A 459 5.96 3.75 -2.64
C GLU A 459 7.21 4.51 -2.18
N ASN A 460 7.28 4.78 -0.86
CA ASN A 460 8.42 5.41 -0.21
C ASN A 460 9.68 4.59 -0.46
N ASP A 461 10.73 5.19 -1.04
CA ASP A 461 12.00 4.47 -1.20
C ASP A 461 12.73 4.27 0.14
N PHE A 462 12.54 5.21 1.07
CA PHE A 462 13.20 5.26 2.37
C PHE A 462 12.46 6.15 3.36
N LEU A 463 12.40 5.73 4.64
CA LEU A 463 11.93 6.57 5.74
C LEU A 463 12.85 6.44 6.94
N TRP A 464 13.01 7.52 7.72
CA TRP A 464 13.85 7.52 8.92
C TRP A 464 13.37 6.55 10.02
N HIS A 465 12.13 6.06 9.94
CA HIS A 465 11.52 5.13 10.89
C HIS A 465 11.10 3.78 10.31
N ALA A 466 11.43 3.50 9.05
CA ALA A 466 11.16 2.23 8.40
C ALA A 466 12.40 1.74 7.65
N GLU A 467 12.35 0.52 7.11
CA GLU A 467 13.41 0.05 6.21
C GLU A 467 13.18 0.50 4.78
N PRO A 468 14.24 0.51 3.95
CA PRO A 468 14.12 0.87 2.53
C PRO A 468 13.21 -0.09 1.77
N LEU A 469 12.62 0.41 0.69
CA LEU A 469 11.86 -0.39 -0.26
C LEU A 469 12.73 -1.53 -0.81
N SER A 470 12.29 -2.77 -0.61
CA SER A 470 13.03 -3.94 -1.04
C SER A 470 12.98 -4.09 -2.57
N LYS A 471 13.98 -4.77 -3.15
CA LYS A 471 13.95 -5.08 -4.59
C LYS A 471 12.72 -5.90 -4.96
N ALA A 472 12.31 -6.83 -4.10
CA ALA A 472 11.12 -7.63 -4.29
C ALA A 472 9.85 -6.77 -4.31
N ALA A 473 9.69 -5.87 -3.33
CA ALA A 473 8.56 -4.94 -3.28
C ALA A 473 8.49 -4.06 -4.55
N TRP A 474 9.62 -3.57 -5.05
CA TRP A 474 9.65 -2.86 -6.33
C TRP A 474 9.23 -3.72 -7.52
N GLN A 475 9.69 -4.97 -7.62
CA GLN A 475 9.26 -5.87 -8.70
C GLN A 475 7.76 -6.19 -8.61
N LEU A 476 7.21 -6.32 -7.40
CA LEU A 476 5.76 -6.48 -7.19
C LEU A 476 4.99 -5.21 -7.59
N ASN A 477 5.49 -4.02 -7.24
CA ASN A 477 4.91 -2.75 -7.68
C ASN A 477 4.87 -2.66 -9.23
N CYS A 478 5.97 -3.02 -9.91
CA CYS A 478 6.00 -3.11 -11.37
C CYS A 478 4.98 -4.12 -11.92
N ARG A 479 4.87 -5.30 -11.32
CA ARG A 479 3.94 -6.36 -11.72
C ARG A 479 2.50 -5.88 -11.61
N ASN A 480 2.14 -5.29 -10.48
CA ASN A 480 0.78 -4.86 -10.20
C ASN A 480 0.41 -3.67 -11.10
N ALA A 481 1.31 -2.69 -11.28
CA ALA A 481 1.09 -1.58 -12.21
C ALA A 481 0.87 -2.07 -13.66
N GLU A 482 1.51 -3.15 -14.10
CA GLU A 482 1.25 -3.74 -15.42
C GLU A 482 -0.05 -4.56 -15.44
N PHE A 483 -0.30 -5.38 -14.43
CA PHE A 483 -1.48 -6.25 -14.37
C PHE A 483 -2.79 -5.45 -14.32
N PHE A 484 -2.85 -4.38 -13.53
CA PHE A 484 -4.04 -3.56 -13.37
C PHE A 484 -4.24 -2.53 -14.48
N ASN A 485 -3.25 -2.33 -15.36
CA ASN A 485 -3.38 -1.42 -16.48
C ASN A 485 -4.33 -1.99 -17.54
N ARG A 486 -5.50 -1.35 -17.70
CA ARG A 486 -6.52 -1.65 -18.71
C ARG A 486 -6.73 -0.42 -19.59
N PRO A 487 -5.90 -0.22 -20.63
CA PRO A 487 -6.04 0.90 -21.57
C PRO A 487 -7.49 1.06 -22.06
N GLY A 488 -8.02 2.27 -21.97
CA GLY A 488 -9.41 2.61 -22.30
C GLY A 488 -10.37 2.57 -21.11
N GLU A 489 -10.04 1.82 -20.05
CA GLU A 489 -10.91 1.60 -18.88
C GLU A 489 -10.31 2.13 -17.58
N PHE A 490 -9.06 1.79 -17.28
CA PHE A 490 -8.36 2.15 -16.05
C PHE A 490 -6.84 2.11 -16.27
N THR A 491 -6.16 3.24 -16.07
CA THR A 491 -4.71 3.35 -16.27
C THR A 491 -3.95 3.21 -14.96
N ALA A 492 -3.00 2.28 -14.91
CA ALA A 492 -2.06 2.19 -13.80
C ALA A 492 -0.70 2.76 -14.27
N LEU A 493 -0.33 3.92 -13.74
CA LEU A 493 1.00 4.51 -13.95
C LEU A 493 2.03 3.79 -13.07
N LEU A 494 3.28 3.78 -13.50
CA LEU A 494 4.40 3.23 -12.74
C LEU A 494 5.20 4.38 -12.12
N GLY A 495 5.45 4.30 -10.81
CA GLY A 495 6.27 5.27 -10.11
C GLY A 495 6.74 4.80 -8.74
N TRP A 496 7.51 5.66 -8.07
CA TRP A 496 7.96 5.54 -6.68
C TRP A 496 8.15 6.94 -6.10
N GLU A 497 8.10 7.08 -4.78
CA GLU A 497 8.40 8.35 -4.13
C GLU A 497 9.87 8.37 -3.72
N TYR A 498 10.60 9.37 -4.22
CA TYR A 498 11.89 9.74 -3.67
C TYR A 498 11.66 10.49 -2.37
N THR A 499 12.07 9.90 -1.26
CA THR A 499 11.70 10.32 0.10
C THR A 499 12.98 10.67 0.87
N LYS A 500 13.47 11.89 0.72
CA LYS A 500 14.70 12.36 1.40
C LYS A 500 14.34 13.19 2.61
N HIS A 501 14.51 12.61 3.79
CA HIS A 501 14.42 13.35 5.06
C HIS A 501 15.77 13.84 5.57
N ALA A 502 15.75 14.92 6.36
CA ALA A 502 16.92 15.48 7.04
C ALA A 502 17.64 14.41 7.89
N GLY A 503 18.89 14.10 7.53
CA GLY A 503 19.63 12.95 8.06
C GLY A 503 20.05 13.08 9.54
N PRO A 504 20.73 12.06 10.08
CA PRO A 504 21.26 12.11 11.44
C PRO A 504 22.47 13.06 11.60
N ASP A 505 23.10 13.47 10.50
CA ASP A 505 24.09 14.55 10.50
C ASP A 505 23.35 15.89 10.70
N PRO A 506 23.65 16.68 11.75
CA PRO A 506 23.03 17.98 11.97
C PRO A 506 23.17 18.97 10.80
N ASN A 507 24.12 18.75 9.88
CA ASN A 507 24.29 19.56 8.68
C ASN A 507 23.43 19.09 7.50
N ASP A 508 22.88 17.88 7.54
CA ASP A 508 21.94 17.36 6.55
C ASP A 508 20.51 17.73 6.93
N THR A 509 20.16 18.99 6.72
CA THR A 509 18.82 19.53 6.99
C THR A 509 17.87 19.38 5.81
N LEU A 510 18.26 18.63 4.78
CA LEU A 510 17.49 18.53 3.54
C LEU A 510 16.33 17.57 3.70
N ASP A 511 15.12 18.13 3.72
CA ASP A 511 13.86 17.42 3.49
C ASP A 511 13.41 17.72 2.06
N SER A 512 13.21 16.68 1.24
CA SER A 512 12.73 16.90 -0.11
C SER A 512 12.19 15.66 -0.83
N HIS A 513 10.94 15.73 -1.30
CA HIS A 513 10.24 14.59 -1.87
C HIS A 513 9.90 14.76 -3.38
N ARG A 514 9.85 13.65 -4.12
CA ARG A 514 9.29 13.61 -5.50
C ARG A 514 8.50 12.36 -5.77
N SER A 515 7.33 12.54 -6.37
CA SER A 515 6.65 11.46 -7.10
C SER A 515 7.33 11.26 -8.46
N VAL A 516 8.10 10.16 -8.58
CA VAL A 516 8.83 9.80 -9.80
C VAL A 516 7.93 8.95 -10.68
N LEU A 517 7.49 9.47 -11.83
CA LEU A 517 6.60 8.75 -12.75
C LEU A 517 7.30 8.37 -14.07
N PHE A 518 7.02 7.17 -14.54
CA PHE A 518 7.52 6.63 -15.81
C PHE A 518 6.42 6.61 -16.90
N PRO A 519 6.77 6.86 -18.18
CA PRO A 519 5.80 6.85 -19.28
C PRO A 519 5.30 5.46 -19.67
N GLY A 520 5.89 4.39 -19.12
CA GLY A 520 5.64 3.00 -19.51
C GLY A 520 5.74 2.05 -18.30
N ASN A 521 5.88 0.76 -18.57
CA ASN A 521 6.01 -0.30 -17.54
C ASN A 521 7.45 -0.61 -17.12
N LYS A 522 8.42 0.19 -17.57
CA LYS A 522 9.82 0.04 -17.20
C LYS A 522 10.25 1.25 -16.39
N GLY A 523 10.69 1.01 -15.17
CA GLY A 523 11.22 2.01 -14.27
C GLY A 523 12.45 1.50 -13.53
N GLU A 524 13.16 2.45 -12.92
CA GLU A 524 14.29 2.16 -12.04
C GLU A 524 14.24 3.05 -10.80
N ILE A 525 14.79 2.56 -9.70
CA ILE A 525 14.90 3.31 -8.44
C ILE A 525 16.33 3.82 -8.29
N HIS A 526 16.47 5.11 -8.04
CA HIS A 526 17.71 5.75 -7.59
C HIS A 526 17.51 6.27 -6.18
N SER A 527 17.52 5.36 -5.21
CA SER A 527 17.13 5.68 -3.83
C SER A 527 17.97 6.80 -3.21
N CYS A 528 17.35 7.62 -2.36
CA CYS A 528 17.97 8.69 -1.61
C CYS A 528 19.16 8.22 -0.74
N ILE A 529 19.19 6.94 -0.34
CA ILE A 529 20.34 6.34 0.36
C ILE A 529 21.62 6.39 -0.47
N LYS A 530 21.51 6.20 -1.79
CA LYS A 530 22.64 6.18 -2.74
C LYS A 530 22.76 7.47 -3.55
N VAL A 531 21.67 8.22 -3.66
CA VAL A 531 21.55 9.46 -4.44
C VAL A 531 20.91 10.51 -3.53
N PRO A 532 21.64 11.03 -2.52
CA PRO A 532 21.04 11.74 -1.38
C PRO A 532 20.60 13.17 -1.64
N THR A 533 20.68 13.63 -2.90
CA THR A 533 20.27 15.00 -3.25
C THR A 533 19.40 15.01 -4.51
N PRO A 534 18.40 15.89 -4.58
CA PRO A 534 17.59 16.10 -5.77
C PRO A 534 18.41 16.37 -7.03
N LYS A 535 19.47 17.18 -6.90
CA LYS A 535 20.36 17.51 -8.02
C LYS A 535 21.07 16.26 -8.56
N ALA A 536 21.46 15.34 -7.68
CA ALA A 536 22.04 14.08 -8.10
C ALA A 536 20.99 13.16 -8.75
N LEU A 537 19.75 13.16 -8.25
CA LEU A 537 18.61 12.44 -8.83
C LEU A 537 18.30 12.95 -10.24
N ALA A 538 18.11 14.25 -10.41
CA ALA A 538 17.90 14.89 -11.71
C ALA A 538 19.03 14.56 -12.69
N LYS A 539 20.28 14.52 -12.24
CA LYS A 539 21.42 14.09 -13.05
C LYS A 539 21.29 12.64 -13.56
N ARG A 540 20.70 11.72 -12.79
CA ARG A 540 20.46 10.32 -13.22
C ARG A 540 19.43 10.21 -14.34
N PHE A 541 18.42 11.08 -14.31
CA PHE A 541 17.33 11.07 -15.29
C PHE A 541 17.47 12.08 -16.43
N ARG A 542 18.52 12.91 -16.42
CA ARG A 542 18.75 13.93 -17.44
C ARG A 542 18.64 13.37 -18.86
N GLY A 543 17.87 14.05 -19.70
CA GLY A 543 17.66 13.66 -21.10
C GLY A 543 16.66 12.52 -21.29
N ARG A 544 16.05 12.02 -20.20
CA ARG A 544 14.99 11.00 -20.27
C ARG A 544 13.62 11.65 -20.06
N ARG A 545 12.61 11.01 -20.63
CA ARG A 545 11.21 11.38 -20.44
C ARG A 545 10.69 10.71 -19.17
N VAL A 546 11.06 11.27 -18.01
CA VAL A 546 10.63 10.85 -16.66
C VAL A 546 10.17 12.10 -15.93
N LEU A 547 9.09 12.00 -15.15
CA LEU A 547 8.61 13.11 -14.33
C LEU A 547 9.18 12.96 -12.92
N LEU A 548 9.73 14.06 -12.40
CA LEU A 548 10.10 14.21 -11.00
C LEU A 548 9.10 15.21 -10.40
N ASN A 549 7.84 14.79 -10.23
CA ASN A 549 6.81 15.70 -9.73
C ASN A 549 7.18 16.11 -8.30
N TYR A 550 7.27 17.41 -8.04
CA TYR A 550 7.65 17.90 -6.73
C TYR A 550 6.53 17.64 -5.73
N HIS A 551 6.85 16.90 -4.68
CA HIS A 551 5.97 16.63 -3.56
C HIS A 551 6.26 17.65 -2.45
N HIS A 552 5.19 18.16 -1.85
CA HIS A 552 5.21 19.35 -1.00
C HIS A 552 5.99 19.14 0.31
N GLU A 553 7.20 19.69 0.41
CA GLU A 553 7.89 19.77 1.70
C GLU A 553 8.34 21.20 2.02
N ASP A 554 7.98 21.64 3.23
CA ASP A 554 8.36 22.90 3.87
C ASP A 554 9.67 22.67 4.65
N PRO A 555 10.70 23.53 4.57
CA PRO A 555 10.75 24.85 3.89
C PRO A 555 11.57 24.91 2.59
N GLY A 556 11.97 23.78 2.04
CA GLY A 556 12.96 23.73 0.98
C GLY A 556 12.36 23.58 -0.41
N PHE A 557 11.72 24.61 -0.98
CA PHE A 557 11.44 24.63 -2.42
C PHE A 557 12.77 24.51 -3.21
N ASP A 558 13.16 23.28 -3.53
CA ASP A 558 14.50 22.91 -3.99
C ASP A 558 14.49 22.28 -5.38
N LEU A 559 13.57 22.75 -6.23
CA LEU A 559 13.53 22.43 -7.65
C LEU A 559 14.90 22.66 -8.30
N THR A 560 15.31 21.69 -9.12
CA THR A 560 16.64 21.58 -9.73
C THR A 560 16.64 21.57 -11.25
N ASP A 561 15.58 21.08 -11.90
CA ASP A 561 15.55 20.86 -13.35
C ASP A 561 14.12 20.96 -13.93
N ASN A 562 13.80 22.08 -14.58
CA ASN A 562 12.49 22.33 -15.24
C ASN A 562 12.12 21.30 -16.31
N SER A 563 13.10 20.55 -16.85
CA SER A 563 12.82 19.55 -17.88
C SER A 563 12.21 18.27 -17.30
N LEU A 564 12.49 17.98 -16.03
CA LEU A 564 12.04 16.79 -15.29
C LEU A 564 10.99 17.13 -14.23
N GLU A 565 11.21 18.21 -13.47
CA GLU A 565 10.33 18.72 -12.41
C GLU A 565 9.32 19.69 -13.02
N ARG A 566 8.39 19.12 -13.79
CA ARG A 566 7.41 19.87 -14.60
C ARG A 566 6.13 20.20 -13.86
N ASN A 567 5.86 19.53 -12.75
CA ASN A 567 4.62 19.66 -11.99
C ASN A 567 4.93 19.78 -10.50
N ILE A 568 4.02 20.41 -9.78
CA ILE A 568 4.06 20.59 -8.33
C ILE A 568 2.73 20.19 -7.71
N GLU A 569 2.80 19.42 -6.63
CA GLU A 569 1.62 19.06 -5.85
C GLU A 569 1.22 20.24 -4.98
N ILE A 570 -0.01 20.72 -5.17
CA ILE A 570 -0.49 21.94 -4.50
C ILE A 570 -1.60 21.68 -3.49
N CYS A 571 -2.14 20.47 -3.47
CA CYS A 571 -3.06 19.98 -2.45
C CYS A 571 -2.99 18.46 -2.32
N SER A 572 -3.11 17.98 -1.08
CA SER A 572 -3.13 16.56 -0.75
C SER A 572 -3.91 16.23 0.52
N GLY A 573 -3.83 14.98 0.97
CA GLY A 573 -4.31 14.56 2.27
C GLY A 573 -3.61 15.27 3.44
N TRP A 574 -2.40 15.82 3.22
CA TRP A 574 -1.67 16.57 4.25
C TRP A 574 -2.13 18.00 4.41
N CYS A 575 -2.37 18.69 3.30
CA CYS A 575 -2.77 20.09 3.33
C CYS A 575 -3.30 20.56 1.98
N ASN A 576 -4.04 21.65 2.03
CA ASN A 576 -4.30 22.49 0.88
C ASN A 576 -3.25 23.63 0.85
N PHE A 577 -2.11 23.38 0.22
CA PHE A 577 -0.93 24.25 0.30
C PHE A 577 -1.15 25.61 -0.36
N MET A 578 -2.03 25.71 -1.35
CA MET A 578 -2.39 27.01 -1.95
C MET A 578 -3.08 27.96 -0.97
N MET A 579 -3.61 27.45 0.14
CA MET A 579 -4.18 28.27 1.21
C MET A 579 -3.13 28.78 2.19
N LEU A 580 -1.88 28.30 2.10
CA LEU A 580 -0.73 28.81 2.87
C LEU A 580 -0.07 29.95 2.08
N PRO A 581 -0.12 31.21 2.56
CA PRO A 581 0.42 32.35 1.82
C PRO A 581 1.90 32.20 1.44
N GLU A 582 2.72 31.64 2.34
CA GLU A 582 4.15 31.43 2.13
C GLU A 582 4.41 30.47 0.96
N PHE A 583 3.66 29.36 0.90
CA PHE A 583 3.75 28.39 -0.19
C PHE A 583 3.29 29.01 -1.52
N ALA A 584 2.12 29.64 -1.54
CA ALA A 584 1.58 30.27 -2.75
C ALA A 584 2.53 31.34 -3.31
N ASN A 585 3.05 32.23 -2.44
CA ASN A 585 4.03 33.24 -2.82
C ASN A 585 5.30 32.62 -3.40
N LYS A 586 5.75 31.49 -2.84
CA LYS A 586 6.95 30.81 -3.34
C LYS A 586 6.74 30.18 -4.71
N VAL A 587 5.57 29.57 -4.94
CA VAL A 587 5.17 29.08 -6.27
C VAL A 587 5.15 30.24 -7.28
N HIS A 588 4.56 31.38 -6.92
CA HIS A 588 4.55 32.56 -7.79
C HIS A 588 5.95 33.10 -8.09
N GLU A 589 6.83 33.15 -7.09
CA GLU A 589 8.24 33.55 -7.28
C GLU A 589 8.93 32.65 -8.30
N LEU A 590 8.72 31.33 -8.24
CA LEU A 590 9.29 30.37 -9.18
C LEU A 590 8.73 30.57 -10.59
N LEU A 591 7.42 30.76 -10.73
CA LEU A 591 6.78 31.04 -12.02
C LEU A 591 7.31 32.34 -12.64
N LEU A 592 7.49 33.41 -11.85
CA LEU A 592 8.10 34.68 -12.29
C LEU A 592 9.56 34.53 -12.71
N LYS A 593 10.29 33.57 -12.12
CA LYS A 593 11.67 33.22 -12.52
C LYS A 593 11.75 32.34 -13.76
N GLY A 594 10.62 32.02 -14.40
CA GLY A 594 10.55 31.24 -15.63
C GLY A 594 10.37 29.73 -15.43
N PHE A 595 10.08 29.27 -14.21
CA PHE A 595 9.65 27.88 -14.03
C PHE A 595 8.29 27.65 -14.70
N ARG A 596 8.15 26.48 -15.32
CA ARG A 596 6.93 26.05 -16.00
C ARG A 596 6.32 24.87 -15.25
N LEU A 597 5.55 25.19 -14.20
CA LEU A 597 4.98 24.21 -13.28
C LEU A 597 3.50 23.97 -13.57
N GLY A 598 3.12 22.71 -13.76
CA GLY A 598 1.71 22.28 -13.73
C GLY A 598 1.24 22.07 -12.30
N PHE A 599 -0.03 22.37 -12.05
CA PHE A 599 -0.65 22.22 -10.74
C PHE A 599 -1.45 20.92 -10.72
N TYR A 600 -1.07 20.02 -9.81
CA TYR A 600 -1.76 18.76 -9.61
C TYR A 600 -2.08 18.55 -8.14
N GLY A 601 -3.09 17.72 -7.89
CA GLY A 601 -3.48 17.29 -6.55
C GLY A 601 -3.43 15.78 -6.46
N ALA A 602 -3.00 15.26 -5.35
CA ALA A 602 -2.98 13.82 -5.10
C ALA A 602 -3.19 13.58 -3.62
N SER A 603 -3.73 12.44 -3.21
CA SER A 603 -4.06 12.28 -1.81
C SER A 603 -2.82 12.04 -0.95
N ASP A 604 -1.74 11.51 -1.54
CA ASP A 604 -0.63 10.92 -0.79
C ASP A 604 -1.19 9.94 0.25
N ASN A 605 -2.06 9.01 -0.19
CA ASN A 605 -3.00 8.38 0.73
C ASN A 605 -2.34 7.39 1.71
N HIS A 606 -2.57 7.60 2.99
CA HIS A 606 -2.24 6.64 4.06
C HIS A 606 -3.49 5.93 4.64
N GLU A 607 -4.70 6.19 4.13
CA GLU A 607 -6.01 5.73 4.67
C GLU A 607 -6.71 4.58 3.91
N ARG A 608 -5.99 3.79 3.08
CA ARG A 608 -6.56 2.62 2.34
C ARG A 608 -7.83 2.92 1.55
N ASN A 609 -8.00 4.15 1.07
CA ASN A 609 -9.19 4.58 0.34
C ASN A 609 -8.84 5.49 -0.87
N PRO A 610 -8.03 5.02 -1.83
CA PRO A 610 -7.59 5.80 -2.99
C PRO A 610 -8.72 6.58 -3.64
N GLY A 611 -8.51 7.86 -3.94
CA GLY A 611 -9.54 8.72 -4.51
C GLY A 611 -10.49 9.39 -3.52
N LEU A 612 -10.38 9.10 -2.21
CA LEU A 612 -11.21 9.67 -1.13
C LEU A 612 -10.38 10.29 0.01
N GLY A 613 -9.06 10.38 -0.13
CA GLY A 613 -8.15 10.98 0.86
C GLY A 613 -7.94 12.49 0.67
N GLY A 614 -8.78 13.17 -0.14
CA GLY A 614 -8.64 14.59 -0.46
C GLY A 614 -8.16 14.83 -1.89
N GLY A 615 -6.93 15.34 -2.05
CA GLY A 615 -6.38 15.82 -3.33
C GLY A 615 -6.58 14.86 -4.52
N LEU A 616 -7.01 15.38 -5.67
CA LEU A 616 -7.09 14.65 -6.94
C LEU A 616 -6.60 15.51 -8.10
N THR A 617 -6.26 14.83 -9.21
CA THR A 617 -5.88 15.50 -10.45
C THR A 617 -6.93 15.24 -11.54
N GLY A 618 -7.43 16.31 -12.15
CA GLY A 618 -8.10 16.25 -13.43
C GLY A 618 -7.08 16.35 -14.57
N VAL A 619 -7.16 15.45 -15.54
CA VAL A 619 -6.22 15.32 -16.66
C VAL A 619 -6.96 15.43 -17.98
N TRP A 620 -6.48 16.33 -18.85
CA TRP A 620 -6.95 16.46 -20.23
C TRP A 620 -6.02 15.68 -21.19
N ALA A 621 -6.44 14.47 -21.54
CA ALA A 621 -5.70 13.53 -22.39
C ALA A 621 -6.53 13.07 -23.60
N THR A 622 -5.88 12.56 -24.64
CA THR A 622 -6.57 12.08 -25.85
C THR A 622 -7.40 10.81 -25.59
N GLU A 623 -6.97 9.99 -24.65
CA GLU A 623 -7.57 8.70 -24.27
C GLU A 623 -7.08 8.26 -22.87
N ASN A 624 -7.72 7.23 -22.29
CA ASN A 624 -7.31 6.66 -21.01
C ASN A 624 -6.21 5.61 -21.23
N THR A 625 -4.99 6.05 -21.56
CA THR A 625 -3.82 5.17 -21.68
C THR A 625 -2.67 5.73 -20.87
N ARG A 626 -1.75 4.86 -20.45
CA ARG A 626 -0.54 5.26 -19.70
C ARG A 626 0.23 6.35 -20.44
N GLU A 627 0.40 6.19 -21.75
CA GLU A 627 1.13 7.14 -22.59
C GLU A 627 0.41 8.48 -22.70
N ALA A 628 -0.92 8.49 -22.87
CA ALA A 628 -1.70 9.72 -23.03
C ALA A 628 -1.87 10.48 -21.72
N ILE A 629 -2.09 9.77 -20.61
CA ILE A 629 -2.15 10.35 -19.25
C ILE A 629 -0.77 10.92 -18.88
N PHE A 630 0.30 10.16 -19.07
CA PHE A 630 1.66 10.66 -18.85
C PHE A 630 1.96 11.89 -19.73
N ASP A 631 1.56 11.88 -21.01
CA ASP A 631 1.75 13.02 -21.90
C ASP A 631 1.01 14.27 -21.42
N ALA A 632 -0.17 14.11 -20.83
CA ALA A 632 -0.90 15.23 -20.25
C ALA A 632 -0.19 15.82 -19.02
N PHE A 633 0.35 15.00 -18.11
CA PHE A 633 1.24 15.47 -17.04
C PHE A 633 2.52 16.12 -17.60
N TRP A 634 3.12 15.54 -18.63
CA TRP A 634 4.31 16.08 -19.28
C TRP A 634 4.07 17.47 -19.84
N ASN A 635 2.90 17.72 -20.42
CA ASN A 635 2.52 19.00 -21.00
C ASN A 635 1.66 19.88 -20.07
N ARG A 636 1.55 19.52 -18.78
CA ARG A 636 0.81 20.27 -17.76
C ARG A 636 -0.66 20.52 -18.12
N ARG A 637 -1.27 19.64 -18.91
CA ARG A 637 -2.71 19.68 -19.24
C ARG A 637 -3.53 19.06 -18.11
N ILE A 638 -3.30 19.58 -16.91
CA ILE A 638 -3.78 19.03 -15.65
C ILE A 638 -4.30 20.15 -14.75
N PHE A 639 -5.12 19.81 -13.78
CA PHE A 639 -5.57 20.73 -12.73
C PHE A 639 -5.73 19.97 -11.42
N ALA A 640 -5.51 20.67 -10.31
CA ALA A 640 -5.63 20.12 -8.97
C ALA A 640 -7.04 20.36 -8.43
N THR A 641 -7.53 19.42 -7.62
CA THR A 641 -8.77 19.58 -6.83
C THR A 641 -8.56 19.01 -5.44
N THR A 642 -9.35 19.44 -4.45
CA THR A 642 -9.35 18.83 -3.11
C THR A 642 -10.34 17.66 -2.98
N GLY A 643 -10.66 16.99 -4.10
CA GLY A 643 -11.46 15.74 -4.13
C GLY A 643 -12.70 15.80 -5.03
N LEU A 644 -13.23 16.99 -5.32
CA LEU A 644 -14.28 17.15 -6.31
C LEU A 644 -13.78 16.91 -7.74
N ARG A 645 -14.70 16.58 -8.65
CA ARG A 645 -14.39 16.21 -10.03
C ARG A 645 -15.05 17.16 -11.06
N PRO A 646 -14.74 18.46 -11.04
CA PRO A 646 -15.34 19.43 -11.96
C PRO A 646 -14.77 19.31 -13.38
N ASP A 647 -15.59 19.56 -14.38
CA ASP A 647 -15.11 19.89 -15.72
C ASP A 647 -14.58 21.32 -15.70
N LEU A 648 -13.27 21.48 -15.48
CA LEU A 648 -12.57 22.77 -15.44
C LEU A 648 -11.75 22.97 -16.72
N ARG A 649 -12.01 24.07 -17.42
CA ARG A 649 -11.29 24.49 -18.62
C ARG A 649 -10.85 25.93 -18.46
N PHE A 650 -9.61 26.18 -18.84
CA PHE A 650 -9.01 27.50 -18.75
C PHE A 650 -8.19 27.78 -19.99
N ARG A 651 -8.44 28.95 -20.61
CA ARG A 651 -7.67 29.44 -21.75
C ARG A 651 -7.29 30.90 -21.56
N VAL A 652 -6.13 31.26 -22.06
CA VAL A 652 -5.73 32.66 -22.23
C VAL A 652 -5.16 32.87 -23.62
N SER A 653 -5.75 33.80 -24.37
CA SER A 653 -5.41 34.08 -25.78
C SER A 653 -5.39 32.81 -26.64
N GLY A 654 -6.36 31.92 -26.42
CA GLY A 654 -6.50 30.65 -27.14
C GLY A 654 -5.66 29.49 -26.60
N ALA A 655 -4.56 29.74 -25.88
CA ALA A 655 -3.75 28.68 -25.27
C ALA A 655 -4.50 28.03 -24.10
N PHE A 656 -4.51 26.71 -24.07
CA PHE A 656 -5.11 25.90 -23.00
C PHE A 656 -4.19 25.81 -21.78
N MET A 657 -4.75 25.50 -20.60
CA MET A 657 -3.98 25.27 -19.37
C MET A 657 -2.76 24.36 -19.59
N GLY A 658 -1.60 24.78 -19.07
CA GLY A 658 -0.30 24.16 -19.29
C GLY A 658 0.45 24.64 -20.55
N GLY A 659 -0.23 25.38 -21.43
CA GLY A 659 0.31 25.90 -22.69
C GLY A 659 0.75 27.36 -22.65
N GLU A 660 1.23 27.84 -23.80
CA GLU A 660 1.76 29.19 -23.97
C GLU A 660 1.10 29.90 -25.16
N ALA A 661 0.89 31.22 -25.04
CA ALA A 661 0.40 32.08 -26.11
C ALA A 661 1.30 33.29 -26.33
N ILE A 662 1.30 33.80 -27.55
CA ILE A 662 1.88 35.10 -27.91
C ILE A 662 0.75 35.96 -28.47
N THR A 663 0.60 37.17 -27.96
CA THR A 663 -0.46 38.10 -28.40
C THR A 663 0.07 39.52 -28.55
N GLU A 664 -0.51 40.27 -29.48
CA GLU A 664 -0.29 41.71 -29.66
C GLU A 664 -1.40 42.55 -29.02
N THR A 665 -2.53 41.91 -28.69
CA THR A 665 -3.70 42.53 -28.05
C THR A 665 -3.79 42.14 -26.58
N SER A 666 -4.67 42.82 -25.83
CA SER A 666 -5.02 42.45 -24.46
C SER A 666 -5.44 40.97 -24.39
N PRO A 667 -4.88 40.17 -23.45
CA PRO A 667 -5.17 38.75 -23.38
C PRO A 667 -6.66 38.44 -23.17
N LEU A 668 -7.19 37.51 -23.96
CA LEU A 668 -8.57 37.03 -23.82
C LEU A 668 -8.60 35.83 -22.88
N VAL A 669 -9.17 36.00 -21.70
CA VAL A 669 -9.31 34.96 -20.67
C VAL A 669 -10.66 34.26 -20.82
N GLN A 670 -10.65 32.93 -20.81
CA GLN A 670 -11.85 32.09 -20.89
C GLN A 670 -11.82 31.04 -19.77
N VAL A 671 -12.92 30.96 -19.01
CA VAL A 671 -13.12 29.99 -17.93
C VAL A 671 -14.44 29.27 -18.17
N ASP A 672 -14.39 27.95 -18.33
CA ASP A 672 -15.59 27.11 -18.33
C ASP A 672 -15.51 26.13 -17.16
N VAL A 673 -16.55 26.10 -16.33
CA VAL A 673 -16.63 25.19 -15.19
C VAL A 673 -18.00 24.53 -15.13
N ARG A 674 -18.01 23.21 -14.96
CA ARG A 674 -19.22 22.46 -14.59
C ARG A 674 -18.96 21.50 -13.44
N CYS A 675 -19.83 21.50 -12.43
CA CYS A 675 -19.74 20.59 -11.30
C CYS A 675 -21.14 20.21 -10.79
N ASP A 676 -21.28 19.05 -10.15
CA ASP A 676 -22.51 18.65 -9.46
C ASP A 676 -22.77 19.51 -8.21
N VAL A 677 -21.73 20.19 -7.72
CA VAL A 677 -21.74 21.11 -6.60
C VAL A 677 -21.77 22.57 -7.10
N PRO A 678 -22.58 23.46 -6.51
CA PRO A 678 -22.58 24.89 -6.88
C PRO A 678 -21.20 25.56 -6.72
N ILE A 679 -20.84 26.36 -7.72
CA ILE A 679 -19.71 27.27 -7.72
C ILE A 679 -20.09 28.50 -6.88
N ARG A 680 -19.26 28.81 -5.89
CA ARG A 680 -19.38 29.97 -5.02
C ARG A 680 -18.49 31.11 -5.44
N LYS A 681 -17.28 30.82 -5.93
CA LYS A 681 -16.33 31.84 -6.34
C LYS A 681 -15.50 31.39 -7.53
N VAL A 682 -15.20 32.32 -8.43
CA VAL A 682 -14.16 32.20 -9.44
C VAL A 682 -13.16 33.34 -9.26
N GLU A 683 -11.87 33.00 -9.24
CA GLU A 683 -10.77 33.92 -9.05
C GLU A 683 -9.72 33.72 -10.14
N ILE A 684 -9.39 34.79 -10.87
CA ILE A 684 -8.36 34.76 -11.92
C ILE A 684 -7.13 35.50 -11.36
N VAL A 685 -6.01 34.80 -11.37
CA VAL A 685 -4.72 35.30 -10.88
C VAL A 685 -3.79 35.51 -12.05
N ARG A 686 -3.10 36.66 -12.07
CA ARG A 686 -2.00 36.97 -13.01
C ARG A 686 -0.78 37.41 -12.22
N ASP A 687 0.37 36.79 -12.50
CA ASP A 687 1.64 37.13 -11.85
C ASP A 687 1.57 37.12 -10.32
N GLY A 688 0.80 36.17 -9.77
CA GLY A 688 0.54 36.05 -8.34
C GLY A 688 -0.48 37.04 -7.76
N SER A 689 -0.97 37.99 -8.55
CA SER A 689 -1.98 38.97 -8.13
C SER A 689 -3.39 38.56 -8.56
N LEU A 690 -4.37 38.66 -7.66
CA LEU A 690 -5.79 38.51 -7.99
C LEU A 690 -6.25 39.68 -8.87
N ILE A 691 -6.60 39.40 -10.13
CA ILE A 691 -7.00 40.44 -11.11
C ILE A 691 -8.50 40.46 -11.39
N ARG A 692 -9.21 39.36 -11.11
CA ARG A 692 -10.68 39.29 -11.19
C ARG A 692 -11.22 38.27 -10.19
N SER A 693 -12.35 38.60 -9.57
CA SER A 693 -13.09 37.71 -8.68
C SER A 693 -14.59 37.91 -8.89
N GLU A 694 -15.35 36.82 -8.97
CA GLU A 694 -16.82 36.85 -9.01
C GLU A 694 -17.41 35.88 -7.99
N GLN A 695 -18.46 36.33 -7.30
CA GLN A 695 -19.29 35.50 -6.43
C GLN A 695 -20.45 34.94 -7.25
N LEU A 696 -20.69 33.64 -7.13
CA LEU A 696 -21.61 32.89 -7.95
C LEU A 696 -22.46 31.95 -7.08
N ASN A 697 -23.53 31.41 -7.67
CA ASN A 697 -24.32 30.32 -7.10
C ASN A 697 -24.93 29.49 -8.24
N THR A 698 -24.07 28.93 -9.07
CA THR A 698 -24.45 28.17 -10.28
C THR A 698 -23.63 26.88 -10.35
N ARG A 699 -24.13 25.86 -11.05
CA ARG A 699 -23.39 24.61 -11.31
C ARG A 699 -22.62 24.64 -12.63
N ASP A 700 -22.91 25.63 -13.47
CA ASP A 700 -22.34 25.82 -14.79
C ASP A 700 -21.91 27.29 -14.94
N LEU A 701 -20.66 27.52 -15.35
CA LEU A 701 -20.06 28.82 -15.63
C LEU A 701 -19.41 28.79 -17.01
N SER A 702 -19.66 29.83 -17.80
CA SER A 702 -18.93 30.16 -19.03
C SER A 702 -18.61 31.65 -19.00
N LEU A 703 -17.37 31.99 -18.67
CA LEU A 703 -16.87 33.35 -18.55
C LEU A 703 -15.87 33.64 -19.67
N THR A 704 -16.05 34.76 -20.36
CA THR A 704 -15.05 35.31 -21.29
C THR A 704 -14.80 36.77 -20.93
N TRP A 705 -13.53 37.14 -20.79
CA TRP A 705 -13.11 38.47 -20.37
C TRP A 705 -11.78 38.87 -21.00
N GLN A 706 -11.63 40.16 -21.32
CA GLN A 706 -10.38 40.72 -21.84
C GLN A 706 -9.61 41.46 -20.74
N ASP A 707 -8.35 41.07 -20.53
CA ASP A 707 -7.47 41.70 -19.54
C ASP A 707 -6.77 42.93 -20.13
N ASP A 708 -7.50 44.04 -20.21
CA ASP A 708 -6.98 45.33 -20.73
C ASP A 708 -5.88 45.94 -19.86
N SER A 709 -5.73 45.44 -18.63
CA SER A 709 -4.71 45.89 -17.68
C SER A 709 -3.36 45.20 -17.85
N CYS A 710 -3.28 44.13 -18.65
CA CYS A 710 -2.05 43.37 -18.85
C CYS A 710 -1.00 44.24 -19.55
N PRO A 711 0.18 44.52 -18.97
CA PRO A 711 1.24 45.26 -19.65
C PRO A 711 1.96 44.38 -20.69
N PRO A 712 2.76 44.95 -21.63
CA PRO A 712 3.64 44.14 -22.47
C PRO A 712 4.70 43.44 -21.63
N GLY A 713 4.94 42.15 -21.89
CA GLY A 713 5.82 41.31 -21.06
C GLY A 713 5.46 39.83 -21.13
N GLU A 714 6.15 39.04 -20.31
CA GLU A 714 5.80 37.65 -20.04
C GLU A 714 4.97 37.58 -18.76
N HIS A 715 3.83 36.91 -18.84
CA HIS A 715 2.86 36.81 -17.76
C HIS A 715 2.42 35.35 -17.61
N PHE A 716 2.02 34.96 -16.41
CA PHE A 716 1.29 33.71 -16.22
C PHE A 716 -0.10 33.98 -15.63
N TYR A 717 -1.05 33.13 -15.99
CA TYR A 717 -2.41 33.16 -15.51
C TYR A 717 -2.83 31.79 -14.97
N TYR A 718 -3.60 31.74 -13.89
CA TYR A 718 -4.35 30.55 -13.51
C TYR A 718 -5.70 30.94 -12.90
N VAL A 719 -6.63 29.98 -12.84
CA VAL A 719 -7.94 30.18 -12.21
C VAL A 719 -8.07 29.30 -10.97
N HIS A 720 -8.63 29.87 -9.91
CA HIS A 720 -9.08 29.17 -8.70
C HIS A 720 -10.61 29.18 -8.65
N ILE A 721 -11.20 28.03 -8.36
CA ILE A 721 -12.63 27.82 -8.21
C ILE A 721 -12.92 27.36 -6.79
N LEU A 722 -13.85 28.04 -6.12
CA LEU A 722 -14.41 27.65 -4.83
C LEU A 722 -15.82 27.11 -5.04
N PHE A 723 -16.07 25.91 -4.57
CA PHE A 723 -17.37 25.24 -4.59
C PHE A 723 -18.08 25.36 -3.24
N GLU A 724 -19.37 25.04 -3.20
CA GLU A 724 -20.14 24.93 -1.98
C GLU A 724 -19.75 23.66 -1.19
N GLY A 725 -19.47 23.81 0.10
CA GLY A 725 -19.24 22.69 1.00
C GLY A 725 -18.38 23.09 2.18
N GLU A 726 -17.89 22.07 2.88
CA GLU A 726 -16.92 22.22 3.97
C GLU A 726 -15.73 21.31 3.67
N GLU A 727 -14.53 21.84 3.87
CA GLU A 727 -13.28 21.09 3.79
C GLU A 727 -12.65 21.11 5.18
N VAL A 728 -12.31 19.93 5.68
CA VAL A 728 -11.52 19.76 6.89
C VAL A 728 -10.26 18.98 6.57
N ASN A 729 -9.15 19.43 7.14
CA ASN A 729 -7.92 18.69 7.22
C ASN A 729 -7.54 18.69 8.71
N PRO A 730 -8.07 17.73 9.50
CA PRO A 730 -7.95 17.80 10.95
C PRO A 730 -6.49 17.82 11.37
N HIS A 731 -5.68 16.84 10.95
CA HIS A 731 -4.21 16.76 11.05
C HIS A 731 -3.74 15.48 10.33
N GLY A 732 -2.46 15.41 9.90
CA GLY A 732 -1.74 14.16 9.56
C GLY A 732 -2.38 13.26 8.49
N ASN A 733 -2.12 13.55 7.21
CA ASN A 733 -2.63 12.82 6.03
C ASN A 733 -4.12 12.39 6.11
N ILE A 734 -4.97 13.26 6.66
CA ILE A 734 -6.42 13.06 6.65
C ILE A 734 -7.07 14.32 6.11
N ALA A 735 -7.92 14.16 5.09
CA ALA A 735 -8.73 15.23 4.54
C ALA A 735 -10.16 14.76 4.25
N SER A 736 -11.08 15.73 4.14
CA SER A 736 -12.40 15.50 3.57
C SER A 736 -12.29 14.79 2.21
N ALA A 737 -13.13 13.77 1.97
CA ALA A 737 -13.12 13.06 0.70
C ALA A 737 -13.56 13.95 -0.49
N TYR A 738 -14.34 14.99 -0.20
CA TYR A 738 -14.77 16.00 -1.18
C TYR A 738 -14.55 17.40 -0.60
N GLY A 739 -13.34 17.93 -0.75
CA GLY A 739 -13.04 19.33 -0.47
C GLY A 739 -13.68 20.29 -1.48
N VAL A 740 -13.41 21.58 -1.36
CA VAL A 740 -14.17 22.63 -2.05
C VAL A 740 -13.36 23.45 -3.05
N HIS A 741 -12.14 23.05 -3.38
CA HIS A 741 -11.24 23.84 -4.22
C HIS A 741 -10.81 23.13 -5.50
N ALA A 742 -10.59 23.92 -6.56
CA ALA A 742 -9.87 23.49 -7.76
C ALA A 742 -9.01 24.62 -8.35
N TRP A 743 -7.83 24.29 -8.87
CA TRP A 743 -6.92 25.22 -9.56
C TRP A 743 -6.48 24.67 -10.90
N SER A 744 -6.63 25.46 -11.97
CA SER A 744 -6.04 25.10 -13.27
C SER A 744 -4.52 25.14 -13.21
N SER A 745 -3.83 24.33 -14.02
CA SER A 745 -2.44 24.65 -14.35
C SER A 745 -2.32 26.04 -14.99
N PRO A 746 -1.18 26.74 -14.81
CA PRO A 746 -0.97 28.04 -15.41
C PRO A 746 -0.97 28.03 -16.95
N VAL A 747 -1.34 29.16 -17.55
CA VAL A 747 -1.13 29.50 -18.96
C VAL A 747 -0.13 30.65 -19.01
N TRP A 748 0.90 30.53 -19.85
CA TRP A 748 1.90 31.59 -20.03
C TRP A 748 1.58 32.43 -21.26
N VAL A 749 1.70 33.75 -21.16
CA VAL A 749 1.36 34.68 -22.23
C VAL A 749 2.49 35.68 -22.41
N ILE A 750 2.99 35.80 -23.64
CA ILE A 750 3.89 36.88 -24.03
C ILE A 750 3.05 37.95 -24.73
N ARG A 751 2.81 39.06 -24.05
CA ARG A 751 2.16 40.25 -24.63
C ARG A 751 3.21 41.14 -25.29
N LYS A 752 3.21 41.17 -26.62
CA LYS A 752 4.08 42.05 -27.40
C LYS A 752 3.64 43.50 -27.25
N ARG A 753 4.57 44.44 -27.47
CA ARG A 753 4.21 45.84 -27.69
C ARG A 753 3.44 45.93 -29.02
N PRO A 754 2.40 46.77 -29.13
CA PRO A 754 1.74 47.03 -30.40
C PRO A 754 2.79 47.43 -31.44
N SER A 755 2.79 46.79 -32.61
CA SER A 755 3.58 47.27 -33.74
C SER A 755 3.10 48.68 -34.08
N ARG A 756 4.02 49.65 -34.06
CA ARG A 756 3.74 51.06 -34.38
C ARG A 756 3.21 51.24 -35.78
#